data_AF-A0A7S1VDZ3-F1
#
_entry.id   AF-A0A7S1VDZ3-F1
#
_cell.length_a   1.000
_cell.length_b   1.000
_cell.length_c   1.000
_cell.angle_alpha   90.00
_cell.angle_beta   90.00
_cell.angle_gamma   90.00
#
_symmetry.space_group_name_H-M   'P 1'
#
loop_
_entity.id
_entity.type
_entity.pdbx_description
1 polymer ?
#
loop_
_entity_poly.entity_id
_entity_poly.type
_entity_poly.pdbx_seq_one_letter_code
_entity_poly.pdbx_strand_id
1 'polypeptide(L)'
;MFRFSHGVPMFRTNTGALGRSLSTRTVRTGSRALSARCTTLHLSPSTCTPFRSPFLGSTTLPHRYQSGVLARHFAGAVEGDVIPAEARPYDSLVFGVLAETAQGERRVAAVPATVEKYIKKGFTVIVQAGAGEPANFSDAAYEAVGASVVADADAVFAGADIVAKVRPPTLDEAAKCREGSTLISFLYPGQNPELTKLLQDRNVTAFGMETIPRISRAQSFDALSSMANISGYKAVVSAAEAFGRLIPGQMTAAGKVPPAKVLVIGAGVAGLAAMATAKSMGAIVRGFDTRPTTRDQVKSVGAEFLDLPGFELEEGSGGYAKEMSKEFIDAEMALFARQCEDVDIVITTALIPGKPAPKLLSAEMIASMKPGSVTVDLAAEAGGNIATTVPGEVHVTDNGVTCIGWTDLPSRLPTQSSTLYANNIHNFLSSLTGGYKNHYYLDFDDLVTRGACVTHAREVLWPAPPVPPELVGAGGGGAAASPAKAEKEVVTDLFAPTMRQNLLLTAGVGSLLGFGMVSPDPSFVKMMQTLALSGVVGVQLVTNVSHSLHSPLMSVTNAVSGLTVVGGLYVMDGGLVPSSTGGALALGAVFISSINIGGGFLVTSRMLDMFKRPTDPTEHNHLYALPAAALVGGYFGSMAAGYPSLHASAFTVASLACIGAIGGLASQSTARAGNALGIIGVTGGVATTLGVLDASPALLTQMGGAMVGGSAIGLGIARRVKVTDLPQLVAAFHAFVGVAASLTCAAQFLHEYAHFASDPMGDVH
;
A
#
# COMPACT_ATOMS: atom_id res chain seq x y z
N MET A 1 45.65 -17.11 36.40
CA MET A 1 46.17 -15.75 36.68
C MET A 1 46.16 -15.00 35.34
N PHE A 2 45.51 -13.84 35.13
CA PHE A 2 44.81 -12.90 36.02
C PHE A 2 43.51 -12.35 35.38
N ARG A 3 42.45 -12.28 36.21
CA ARG A 3 41.38 -11.25 36.37
C ARG A 3 40.78 -10.48 35.17
N PHE A 4 39.45 -10.56 35.10
CA PHE A 4 38.54 -9.48 34.65
C PHE A 4 38.18 -8.52 35.80
N SER A 5 37.86 -7.26 35.49
CA SER A 5 37.24 -6.24 36.37
C SER A 5 36.53 -5.21 35.46
N HIS A 6 35.18 -5.20 35.38
CA HIS A 6 34.22 -4.43 36.19
C HIS A 6 34.22 -2.91 35.96
N GLY A 7 33.04 -2.34 35.69
CA GLY A 7 32.82 -0.89 35.52
C GLY A 7 31.42 -0.50 35.04
N VAL A 8 30.39 -0.66 35.88
CA VAL A 8 29.03 -0.12 35.65
C VAL A 8 28.90 1.23 36.37
N PRO A 9 28.37 2.30 35.74
CA PRO A 9 28.03 3.54 36.43
C PRO A 9 26.59 3.52 36.98
N MET A 10 26.45 3.56 38.30
CA MET A 10 25.22 3.98 38.98
C MET A 10 24.97 5.48 38.76
N PHE A 11 23.74 5.89 38.48
CA PHE A 11 23.31 7.28 38.67
C PHE A 11 22.53 7.44 39.98
N ARG A 12 22.91 8.49 40.74
CA ARG A 12 22.46 8.73 42.12
C ARG A 12 21.07 9.36 42.17
N THR A 13 20.27 8.93 43.15
CA THR A 13 19.17 9.71 43.72
C THR A 13 19.70 10.98 44.37
N ASN A 14 19.03 12.12 44.17
CA ASN A 14 19.33 13.36 44.89
C ASN A 14 18.11 13.78 45.72
N THR A 15 18.32 14.09 47.00
CA THR A 15 17.27 14.39 47.98
C THR A 15 17.41 15.78 48.56
N GLY A 16 16.28 16.51 48.66
CA GLY A 16 16.16 17.78 49.38
C GLY A 16 15.52 18.88 48.52
N ALA A 17 14.66 19.76 49.04
CA ALA A 17 14.05 19.83 50.38
C ALA A 17 12.81 20.76 50.38
N LEU A 18 12.18 20.93 51.54
CA LEU A 18 11.22 22.00 51.92
C LEU A 18 9.79 21.94 51.34
N GLY A 19 8.89 21.28 52.08
CA GLY A 19 7.45 21.29 51.84
C GLY A 19 6.66 22.43 52.51
N ARG A 20 5.33 22.23 52.62
CA ARG A 20 4.41 22.92 53.55
C ARG A 20 3.06 22.19 53.68
N SER A 21 2.61 22.09 54.94
CA SER A 21 1.22 22.10 55.43
C SER A 21 0.15 21.10 54.94
N LEU A 22 -0.07 20.07 55.78
CA LEU A 22 -1.36 19.71 56.42
C LEU A 22 -2.69 20.13 55.74
N SER A 23 -3.54 19.13 55.45
CA SER A 23 -4.86 19.01 56.11
C SER A 23 -5.49 17.62 55.92
N THR A 24 -5.83 16.97 57.02
CA THR A 24 -6.59 15.70 57.05
C THR A 24 -8.10 15.96 57.01
N ARG A 25 -8.84 15.25 56.16
CA ARG A 25 -10.29 15.07 56.32
C ARG A 25 -10.71 13.61 56.06
N THR A 26 -10.85 12.87 57.16
CA THR A 26 -11.68 11.66 57.24
C THR A 26 -13.15 12.02 57.06
N VAL A 27 -13.97 11.07 56.55
CA VAL A 27 -15.22 10.58 57.16
C VAL A 27 -16.15 9.85 56.15
N ARG A 28 -16.63 8.67 56.57
CA ARG A 28 -17.83 7.89 56.14
C ARG A 28 -17.87 7.15 54.79
N THR A 29 -17.64 5.85 54.94
CA THR A 29 -18.41 4.73 54.36
C THR A 29 -19.91 4.99 54.15
N GLY A 30 -20.46 4.45 53.05
CA GLY A 30 -21.90 4.26 52.85
C GLY A 30 -22.19 3.01 52.02
N SER A 31 -22.65 1.93 52.66
CA SER A 31 -23.00 0.66 52.00
C SER A 31 -24.27 0.78 51.16
N ARG A 32 -24.28 0.17 49.97
CA ARG A 32 -25.50 -0.40 49.37
C ARG A 32 -25.21 -1.79 48.82
N ALA A 33 -25.85 -2.79 49.41
CA ALA A 33 -25.88 -4.14 48.89
C ALA A 33 -26.90 -4.24 47.76
N LEU A 34 -26.66 -5.12 46.78
CA LEU A 34 -27.69 -5.64 45.90
C LEU A 34 -27.46 -7.15 45.72
N SER A 35 -28.50 -7.91 46.04
CA SER A 35 -28.48 -9.36 46.19
C SER A 35 -28.43 -10.06 44.84
N ALA A 36 -27.64 -11.12 44.74
CA ALA A 36 -27.74 -12.08 43.65
C ALA A 36 -29.07 -12.85 43.73
N ARG A 37 -29.69 -13.11 42.57
CA ARG A 37 -30.65 -14.21 42.42
C ARG A 37 -30.26 -15.05 41.20
N CYS A 38 -29.90 -16.30 41.47
CA CYS A 38 -29.82 -17.35 40.48
C CYS A 38 -31.24 -17.73 40.05
N THR A 39 -31.49 -17.91 38.75
CA THR A 39 -32.65 -18.68 38.27
C THR A 39 -32.28 -19.37 36.97
N THR A 40 -32.20 -20.69 37.04
CA THR A 40 -31.99 -21.62 35.92
C THR A 40 -33.17 -21.60 34.95
N LEU A 41 -32.90 -21.66 33.65
CA LEU A 41 -33.90 -21.88 32.60
C LEU A 41 -33.56 -23.16 31.82
N HIS A 42 -34.51 -24.09 31.80
CA HIS A 42 -34.42 -25.37 31.10
C HIS A 42 -34.71 -25.21 29.59
N LEU A 43 -34.00 -25.99 28.78
CA LEU A 43 -34.30 -26.19 27.36
C LEU A 43 -35.34 -27.31 27.15
N SER A 44 -36.29 -27.12 26.23
CA SER A 44 -36.89 -28.20 25.42
C SER A 44 -37.62 -27.63 24.17
N PRO A 45 -37.57 -28.28 22.98
CA PRO A 45 -38.09 -27.70 21.72
C PRO A 45 -39.43 -28.30 21.22
N SER A 46 -40.22 -27.51 20.48
CA SER A 46 -41.35 -27.88 19.56
C SER A 46 -41.99 -26.58 18.99
N THR A 47 -42.66 -26.48 17.83
CA THR A 47 -42.83 -27.31 16.60
C THR A 47 -43.31 -26.40 15.44
N CYS A 48 -43.24 -26.84 14.18
CA CYS A 48 -43.70 -26.07 12.99
C CYS A 48 -45.23 -26.01 12.81
N THR A 49 -45.78 -24.92 12.25
CA THR A 49 -46.50 -24.84 10.94
C THR A 49 -47.16 -23.45 10.70
N PRO A 50 -47.47 -23.06 9.44
CA PRO A 50 -47.82 -21.67 9.07
C PRO A 50 -49.33 -21.43 8.83
N PHE A 51 -49.77 -20.17 8.80
CA PHE A 51 -51.14 -19.77 8.44
C PHE A 51 -51.19 -18.66 7.36
N ARG A 52 -52.23 -18.68 6.52
CA ARG A 52 -52.41 -17.84 5.32
C ARG A 52 -53.02 -16.47 5.61
N SER A 53 -52.75 -15.49 4.73
CA SER A 53 -53.55 -14.27 4.53
C SER A 53 -54.97 -14.59 4.04
N PRO A 54 -55.92 -13.61 4.10
CA PRO A 54 -56.38 -13.05 2.81
C PRO A 54 -56.93 -11.60 2.79
N PHE A 55 -57.16 -11.13 1.56
CA PHE A 55 -58.15 -10.14 1.06
C PHE A 55 -57.77 -8.68 0.71
N LEU A 56 -58.35 -8.26 -0.42
CA LEU A 56 -58.21 -7.01 -1.17
C LEU A 56 -59.25 -5.95 -0.74
N GLY A 57 -58.98 -4.69 -1.10
CA GLY A 57 -60.01 -3.64 -1.27
C GLY A 57 -59.45 -2.41 -1.98
N SER A 58 -60.08 -1.96 -3.07
CA SER A 58 -59.60 -0.87 -3.93
C SER A 58 -60.52 0.34 -3.95
N THR A 59 -59.95 1.56 -3.94
CA THR A 59 -60.62 2.74 -4.54
C THR A 59 -59.63 3.82 -4.99
N THR A 60 -59.91 4.38 -6.16
CA THR A 60 -59.34 5.58 -6.83
C THR A 60 -59.69 6.90 -6.08
N LEU A 61 -59.06 8.08 -6.24
CA LEU A 61 -58.30 8.75 -7.34
C LEU A 61 -57.39 9.88 -6.71
N PRO A 62 -56.79 10.88 -7.43
CA PRO A 62 -55.34 11.17 -7.34
C PRO A 62 -54.94 12.45 -6.58
N HIS A 63 -53.66 12.57 -6.19
CA HIS A 63 -52.95 13.86 -6.24
C HIS A 63 -51.40 13.73 -6.29
N ARG A 64 -50.77 14.81 -6.80
CA ARG A 64 -49.34 14.96 -7.14
C ARG A 64 -48.35 14.92 -5.96
N TYR A 65 -47.09 14.62 -6.30
CA TYR A 65 -45.85 15.08 -5.65
C TYR A 65 -45.69 14.78 -4.15
N GLN A 66 -45.13 13.61 -3.83
CA GLN A 66 -43.98 13.46 -2.90
C GLN A 66 -43.50 11.99 -2.83
N SER A 67 -42.29 11.79 -2.30
CA SER A 67 -41.61 10.50 -2.01
C SER A 67 -41.19 9.64 -3.22
N GLY A 68 -39.89 9.71 -3.55
CA GLY A 68 -39.19 8.77 -4.43
C GLY A 68 -37.73 8.46 -4.02
N VAL A 69 -37.24 9.05 -2.92
CA VAL A 69 -35.81 9.09 -2.56
C VAL A 69 -35.33 7.87 -1.73
N LEU A 70 -36.23 7.00 -1.28
CA LEU A 70 -35.91 5.92 -0.31
C LEU A 70 -36.15 4.48 -0.80
N ALA A 71 -36.58 4.26 -2.05
CA ALA A 71 -37.07 2.95 -2.50
C ALA A 71 -36.08 2.10 -3.35
N ARG A 72 -34.87 2.58 -3.66
CA ARG A 72 -33.91 1.86 -4.55
C ARG A 72 -32.61 1.37 -3.89
N HIS A 73 -32.33 1.70 -2.63
CA HIS A 73 -31.05 1.36 -1.98
C HIS A 73 -31.02 -0.03 -1.30
N PHE A 74 -32.16 -0.73 -1.19
CA PHE A 74 -32.24 -2.09 -0.64
C PHE A 74 -33.25 -2.95 -1.41
N ALA A 75 -32.93 -3.28 -2.66
CA ALA A 75 -33.58 -4.36 -3.39
C ALA A 75 -32.49 -5.30 -3.94
N GLY A 76 -32.51 -6.56 -3.50
CA GLY A 76 -31.69 -7.60 -4.10
C GLY A 76 -32.16 -7.93 -5.51
N ALA A 77 -31.29 -8.54 -6.31
CA ALA A 77 -31.65 -9.00 -7.65
C ALA A 77 -32.81 -10.01 -7.61
N VAL A 78 -33.95 -9.68 -8.22
CA VAL A 78 -34.74 -10.50 -9.17
C VAL A 78 -35.80 -9.59 -9.82
N GLU A 79 -35.64 -9.26 -11.10
CA GLU A 79 -36.66 -9.35 -12.18
C GLU A 79 -35.98 -8.97 -13.50
N GLY A 80 -36.55 -9.38 -14.65
CA GLY A 80 -35.90 -9.19 -15.94
C GLY A 80 -35.90 -7.74 -16.39
N ASP A 81 -34.76 -7.05 -16.29
CA ASP A 81 -34.60 -5.65 -16.66
C ASP A 81 -35.07 -5.38 -18.10
N VAL A 82 -36.16 -4.64 -18.26
CA VAL A 82 -36.52 -4.01 -19.54
C VAL A 82 -35.52 -2.88 -19.76
N ILE A 83 -34.53 -3.15 -20.61
CA ILE A 83 -33.50 -2.18 -21.00
C ILE A 83 -34.19 -1.00 -21.72
N PRO A 84 -33.98 0.26 -21.28
CA PRO A 84 -34.55 1.45 -21.93
C PRO A 84 -34.11 1.55 -23.39
N ALA A 85 -34.99 2.08 -24.24
CA ALA A 85 -34.70 2.22 -25.67
C ALA A 85 -33.51 3.16 -25.96
N GLU A 86 -33.19 4.09 -25.04
CA GLU A 86 -32.02 4.97 -25.14
C GLU A 86 -30.70 4.29 -24.74
N ALA A 87 -30.73 3.12 -24.08
CA ALA A 87 -29.53 2.42 -23.64
C ALA A 87 -28.87 1.67 -24.79
N ARG A 88 -27.69 2.14 -25.23
CA ARG A 88 -26.95 1.54 -26.36
C ARG A 88 -25.97 0.47 -25.87
N PRO A 89 -25.97 -0.76 -26.40
CA PRO A 89 -24.97 -1.77 -26.02
C PRO A 89 -23.58 -1.37 -26.51
N TYR A 90 -22.53 -1.70 -25.76
CA TYR A 90 -21.15 -1.28 -26.05
C TYR A 90 -20.58 -1.80 -27.39
N ASP A 91 -21.09 -2.93 -27.90
CA ASP A 91 -20.74 -3.46 -29.22
C ASP A 91 -21.28 -2.61 -30.40
N SER A 92 -22.32 -1.81 -30.16
CA SER A 92 -22.88 -0.84 -31.11
C SER A 92 -22.21 0.53 -31.09
N LEU A 93 -21.09 0.69 -30.37
CA LEU A 93 -20.42 1.97 -30.12
C LEU A 93 -18.97 1.97 -30.60
N VAL A 94 -18.61 3.01 -31.36
CA VAL A 94 -17.23 3.30 -31.75
C VAL A 94 -16.64 4.37 -30.83
N PHE A 95 -15.54 4.03 -30.15
CA PHE A 95 -14.76 4.95 -29.33
C PHE A 95 -13.56 5.49 -30.13
N GLY A 96 -13.52 6.79 -30.36
CA GLY A 96 -12.51 7.49 -31.16
C GLY A 96 -11.51 8.26 -30.30
N VAL A 97 -10.23 8.13 -30.63
CA VAL A 97 -9.11 8.79 -29.94
C VAL A 97 -8.40 9.73 -30.91
N LEU A 98 -8.41 11.02 -30.60
CA LEU A 98 -7.74 12.05 -31.40
C LEU A 98 -6.30 12.27 -30.98
N ALA A 99 -5.46 12.70 -31.94
CA ALA A 99 -4.18 13.32 -31.63
C ALA A 99 -4.40 14.73 -31.07
N GLU A 100 -3.46 15.20 -30.26
CA GLU A 100 -3.50 16.55 -29.74
C GLU A 100 -2.87 17.58 -30.69
N THR A 101 -3.56 18.71 -30.84
CA THR A 101 -3.28 19.76 -31.83
C THR A 101 -2.71 21.03 -31.18
N ALA A 102 -2.83 21.16 -29.86
CA ALA A 102 -2.31 22.29 -29.10
C ALA A 102 -0.79 22.24 -28.97
N GLN A 103 -0.13 23.39 -29.13
CA GLN A 103 1.32 23.51 -29.02
C GLN A 103 1.82 23.01 -27.64
N GLY A 104 2.82 22.12 -27.65
CA GLY A 104 3.41 21.57 -26.44
C GLY A 104 2.57 20.51 -25.74
N GLU A 105 1.36 20.18 -26.22
CA GLU A 105 0.60 19.05 -25.71
C GLU A 105 1.19 17.74 -26.26
N ARG A 106 1.43 16.78 -25.35
CA ARG A 106 2.04 15.48 -25.65
C ARG A 106 1.27 14.32 -25.03
N ARG A 107 0.17 14.60 -24.34
CA ARG A 107 -0.72 13.58 -23.76
C ARG A 107 -1.69 13.05 -24.82
N VAL A 108 -2.21 11.85 -24.58
CA VAL A 108 -3.25 11.22 -25.40
C VAL A 108 -4.39 10.74 -24.51
N ALA A 109 -5.63 10.82 -25.02
CA ALA A 109 -6.84 10.54 -24.23
C ALA A 109 -7.07 9.04 -23.93
N ALA A 110 -6.42 8.14 -24.68
CA ALA A 110 -6.40 6.71 -24.42
C ALA A 110 -5.03 6.10 -24.71
N VAL A 111 -4.64 5.10 -23.92
CA VAL A 111 -3.38 4.35 -24.06
C VAL A 111 -3.69 2.89 -24.41
N PRO A 112 -2.76 2.10 -24.98
CA PRO A 112 -3.04 0.71 -25.36
C PRO A 112 -3.66 -0.13 -24.21
N ALA A 113 -3.22 0.09 -22.97
CA ALA A 113 -3.74 -0.58 -21.78
C ALA A 113 -5.19 -0.19 -21.38
N THR A 114 -5.74 0.93 -21.86
CA THR A 114 -7.17 1.28 -21.68
C THR A 114 -7.99 0.90 -22.91
N VAL A 115 -7.40 0.98 -24.10
CA VAL A 115 -7.96 0.46 -25.36
C VAL A 115 -8.28 -1.03 -25.24
N GLU A 116 -7.35 -1.84 -24.71
CA GLU A 116 -7.59 -3.26 -24.45
C GLU A 116 -8.81 -3.50 -23.53
N LYS A 117 -9.05 -2.62 -22.54
CA LYS A 117 -10.21 -2.70 -21.65
C LYS A 117 -11.52 -2.29 -22.33
N TYR A 118 -11.50 -1.36 -23.27
CA TYR A 118 -12.66 -0.98 -24.06
C TYR A 118 -13.06 -2.12 -25.01
N ILE A 119 -12.10 -2.71 -25.71
CA ILE A 119 -12.33 -3.85 -26.62
C ILE A 119 -12.87 -5.06 -25.84
N LYS A 120 -12.30 -5.37 -24.66
CA LYS A 120 -12.83 -6.42 -23.75
C LYS A 120 -14.26 -6.15 -23.24
N LYS A 121 -14.74 -4.90 -23.28
CA LYS A 121 -16.12 -4.50 -22.95
C LYS A 121 -17.07 -4.51 -24.15
N GLY A 122 -16.55 -4.68 -25.38
CA GLY A 122 -17.32 -4.75 -26.62
C GLY A 122 -17.09 -3.58 -27.58
N PHE A 123 -16.51 -2.46 -27.14
CA PHE A 123 -16.33 -1.27 -27.98
C PHE A 123 -15.42 -1.54 -29.18
N THR A 124 -15.81 -1.04 -30.35
CA THR A 124 -14.85 -0.83 -31.45
C THR A 124 -14.02 0.41 -31.12
N VAL A 125 -12.70 0.35 -31.27
CA VAL A 125 -11.81 1.49 -30.98
C VAL A 125 -11.08 1.93 -32.25
N ILE A 126 -11.17 3.22 -32.55
CA ILE A 126 -10.41 3.87 -33.62
C ILE A 126 -9.46 4.93 -33.03
N VAL A 127 -8.22 4.97 -33.53
CA VAL A 127 -7.17 5.87 -33.03
C VAL A 127 -6.57 6.63 -34.21
N GLN A 128 -6.45 7.95 -34.12
CA GLN A 128 -5.74 8.73 -35.14
C GLN A 128 -4.25 8.33 -35.18
N ALA A 129 -3.71 8.13 -36.36
CA ALA A 129 -2.30 7.83 -36.59
C ALA A 129 -1.39 8.87 -35.91
N GLY A 130 -0.38 8.39 -35.18
CA GLY A 130 0.56 9.21 -34.41
C GLY A 130 0.01 9.82 -33.12
N ALA A 131 -1.25 9.60 -32.73
CA ALA A 131 -1.85 10.25 -31.56
C ALA A 131 -1.12 9.96 -30.24
N GLY A 132 -0.56 8.75 -30.09
CA GLY A 132 0.17 8.34 -28.90
C GLY A 132 1.68 8.57 -28.94
N GLU A 133 2.26 8.92 -30.10
CA GLU A 133 3.72 9.00 -30.29
C GLU A 133 4.39 9.99 -29.31
N PRO A 134 3.88 11.21 -29.06
CA PRO A 134 4.47 12.13 -28.07
C PRO A 134 4.40 11.62 -26.61
N ALA A 135 3.55 10.63 -26.33
CA ALA A 135 3.44 9.93 -25.05
C ALA A 135 4.19 8.58 -25.02
N ASN A 136 4.99 8.26 -26.05
CA ASN A 136 5.70 6.99 -26.23
C ASN A 136 4.77 5.77 -26.43
N PHE A 137 3.62 5.95 -27.09
CA PHE A 137 2.72 4.87 -27.51
C PHE A 137 2.60 4.85 -29.03
N SER A 138 3.29 3.92 -29.69
CA SER A 138 3.28 3.80 -31.15
C SER A 138 1.97 3.24 -31.69
N ASP A 139 1.63 3.58 -32.92
CA ASP A 139 0.43 3.08 -33.62
C ASP A 139 0.33 1.54 -33.59
N ALA A 140 1.43 0.84 -33.85
CA ALA A 140 1.51 -0.63 -33.78
C ALA A 140 1.17 -1.21 -32.39
N ALA A 141 1.33 -0.44 -31.31
CA ALA A 141 0.95 -0.86 -29.96
C ALA A 141 -0.57 -0.74 -29.73
N TYR A 142 -1.26 0.16 -30.44
CA TYR A 142 -2.72 0.24 -30.48
C TYR A 142 -3.30 -0.88 -31.36
N GLU A 143 -2.70 -1.16 -32.52
CA GLU A 143 -3.10 -2.28 -33.39
C GLU A 143 -2.94 -3.63 -32.68
N ALA A 144 -1.85 -3.83 -31.94
CA ALA A 144 -1.58 -5.09 -31.21
C ALA A 144 -2.62 -5.42 -30.12
N VAL A 145 -3.35 -4.43 -29.61
CA VAL A 145 -4.47 -4.64 -28.66
C VAL A 145 -5.84 -4.67 -29.34
N GLY A 146 -5.91 -4.51 -30.67
CA GLY A 146 -7.11 -4.65 -31.50
C GLY A 146 -7.81 -3.34 -31.90
N ALA A 147 -7.18 -2.18 -31.72
CA ALA A 147 -7.72 -0.93 -32.27
C ALA A 147 -7.39 -0.77 -33.76
N SER A 148 -8.23 -0.04 -34.48
CA SER A 148 -7.95 0.35 -35.87
C SER A 148 -7.30 1.74 -35.90
N VAL A 149 -6.12 1.85 -36.48
CA VAL A 149 -5.46 3.15 -36.69
C VAL A 149 -5.99 3.79 -37.97
N VAL A 150 -6.41 5.05 -37.90
CA VAL A 150 -6.99 5.82 -39.02
C VAL A 150 -6.13 7.03 -39.35
N ALA A 151 -6.07 7.41 -40.63
CA ALA A 151 -5.04 8.32 -41.15
C ALA A 151 -5.11 9.76 -40.59
N ASP A 152 -6.31 10.26 -40.28
CA ASP A 152 -6.52 11.66 -39.89
C ASP A 152 -7.67 11.82 -38.87
N ALA A 153 -7.81 13.04 -38.36
CA ALA A 153 -8.87 13.39 -37.40
C ALA A 153 -10.28 13.34 -38.03
N ASP A 154 -10.42 13.58 -39.34
CA ASP A 154 -11.71 13.60 -40.02
C ASP A 154 -12.31 12.18 -40.09
N ALA A 155 -11.47 11.17 -40.30
CA ALA A 155 -11.85 9.76 -40.18
C ALA A 155 -12.32 9.40 -38.75
N VAL A 156 -11.68 9.95 -37.71
CA VAL A 156 -12.13 9.75 -36.31
C VAL A 156 -13.49 10.41 -36.07
N PHE A 157 -13.67 11.67 -36.46
CA PHE A 157 -14.93 12.40 -36.28
C PHE A 157 -16.10 11.78 -37.06
N ALA A 158 -15.83 11.26 -38.27
CA ALA A 158 -16.85 10.58 -39.08
C ALA A 158 -17.23 9.20 -38.52
N GLY A 159 -16.25 8.43 -38.01
CA GLY A 159 -16.45 7.05 -37.56
C GLY A 159 -16.89 6.87 -36.10
N ALA A 160 -16.62 7.82 -35.21
CA ALA A 160 -16.87 7.66 -33.78
C ALA A 160 -18.33 7.95 -33.36
N ASP A 161 -18.77 7.26 -32.30
CA ASP A 161 -19.90 7.65 -31.45
C ASP A 161 -19.45 8.46 -30.24
N ILE A 162 -18.30 8.09 -29.66
CA ILE A 162 -17.73 8.71 -28.47
C ILE A 162 -16.31 9.15 -28.81
N VAL A 163 -16.05 10.46 -28.85
CA VAL A 163 -14.73 11.04 -29.12
C VAL A 163 -14.07 11.45 -27.80
N ALA A 164 -12.83 11.01 -27.59
CA ALA A 164 -12.02 11.37 -26.44
C ALA A 164 -10.82 12.24 -26.86
N LYS A 165 -10.65 13.38 -26.17
CA LYS A 165 -9.55 14.34 -26.31
C LYS A 165 -9.08 14.77 -24.91
N VAL A 166 -7.87 15.29 -24.76
CA VAL A 166 -7.38 15.80 -23.46
C VAL A 166 -7.79 17.25 -23.28
N ARG A 167 -7.37 18.14 -24.19
CA ARG A 167 -7.70 19.56 -24.14
C ARG A 167 -9.09 19.83 -24.76
N PRO A 168 -9.70 21.00 -24.50
CA PRO A 168 -10.89 21.41 -25.25
C PRO A 168 -10.60 21.37 -26.75
N PRO A 169 -11.49 20.82 -27.58
CA PRO A 169 -11.34 20.93 -29.01
C PRO A 169 -11.38 22.39 -29.45
N THR A 170 -10.60 22.71 -30.48
CA THR A 170 -10.75 23.94 -31.25
C THR A 170 -12.15 24.06 -31.84
N LEU A 171 -12.58 25.27 -32.23
CA LEU A 171 -13.89 25.46 -32.86
C LEU A 171 -14.00 24.65 -34.17
N ASP A 172 -12.90 24.49 -34.92
CA ASP A 172 -12.87 23.68 -36.14
C ASP A 172 -13.00 22.17 -35.85
N GLU A 173 -12.35 21.65 -34.81
CA GLU A 173 -12.55 20.27 -34.33
C GLU A 173 -13.99 20.06 -33.82
N ALA A 174 -14.52 20.99 -33.03
CA ALA A 174 -15.88 20.91 -32.49
C ALA A 174 -16.96 21.00 -33.58
N ALA A 175 -16.70 21.75 -34.66
CA ALA A 175 -17.58 21.77 -35.84
C ALA A 175 -17.63 20.41 -36.56
N LYS A 176 -16.56 19.61 -36.50
CA LYS A 176 -16.47 18.28 -37.13
C LYS A 176 -17.19 17.17 -36.34
N CYS A 177 -17.44 17.35 -35.04
CA CYS A 177 -18.22 16.40 -34.23
C CYS A 177 -19.56 16.05 -34.90
N ARG A 178 -19.85 14.75 -35.03
CA ARG A 178 -21.10 14.25 -35.62
C ARG A 178 -22.31 14.62 -34.75
N GLU A 179 -23.44 14.93 -35.39
CA GLU A 179 -24.69 15.20 -34.67
C GLU A 179 -25.10 13.98 -33.82
N GLY A 180 -25.41 14.20 -32.54
CA GLY A 180 -25.75 13.13 -31.59
C GLY A 180 -24.56 12.30 -31.08
N SER A 181 -23.31 12.68 -31.39
CA SER A 181 -22.11 12.07 -30.80
C SER A 181 -21.86 12.54 -29.36
N THR A 182 -21.03 11.80 -28.64
CA THR A 182 -20.52 12.16 -27.31
C THR A 182 -19.08 12.66 -27.40
N LEU A 183 -18.77 13.77 -26.74
CA LEU A 183 -17.42 14.28 -26.57
C LEU A 183 -17.01 14.16 -25.09
N ILE A 184 -15.81 13.66 -24.82
CA ILE A 184 -15.21 13.63 -23.48
C ILE A 184 -13.83 14.31 -23.56
N SER A 185 -13.68 15.45 -22.88
CA SER A 185 -12.41 16.18 -22.76
C SER A 185 -12.43 17.11 -21.54
N PHE A 186 -11.36 17.86 -21.30
CA PHE A 186 -11.54 19.13 -20.60
C PHE A 186 -12.32 20.11 -21.50
N LEU A 187 -13.21 20.95 -20.95
CA LEU A 187 -14.03 21.90 -21.73
C LEU A 187 -13.93 23.35 -21.23
N TYR A 188 -13.88 23.54 -19.91
CA TYR A 188 -13.87 24.84 -19.23
C TYR A 188 -15.01 25.78 -19.70
N PRO A 189 -16.29 25.38 -19.54
CA PRO A 189 -17.42 26.09 -20.14
C PRO A 189 -17.59 27.55 -19.68
N GLY A 190 -17.15 27.87 -18.45
CA GLY A 190 -17.14 29.25 -17.94
C GLY A 190 -16.10 30.15 -18.62
N GLN A 191 -15.06 29.57 -19.23
CA GLN A 191 -14.02 30.26 -19.99
C GLN A 191 -14.28 30.19 -21.50
N ASN A 192 -14.96 29.13 -21.98
CA ASN A 192 -15.19 28.83 -23.39
C ASN A 192 -16.70 28.81 -23.74
N PRO A 193 -17.43 29.94 -23.64
CA PRO A 193 -18.86 29.99 -23.94
C PRO A 193 -19.17 29.72 -25.43
N GLU A 194 -18.28 30.15 -26.34
CA GLU A 194 -18.44 29.93 -27.78
C GLU A 194 -18.36 28.44 -28.17
N LEU A 195 -17.39 27.72 -27.60
CA LEU A 195 -17.28 26.26 -27.76
C LEU A 195 -18.51 25.55 -27.21
N THR A 196 -18.96 25.95 -26.01
CA THR A 196 -20.14 25.37 -25.36
C THR A 196 -21.39 25.53 -26.23
N LYS A 197 -21.57 26.73 -26.81
CA LYS A 197 -22.68 26.99 -27.74
C LYS A 197 -22.56 26.19 -29.05
N LEU A 198 -21.37 26.07 -29.63
CA LEU A 198 -21.16 25.28 -30.86
C LEU A 198 -21.50 23.80 -30.65
N LEU A 199 -21.11 23.22 -29.51
CA LEU A 199 -21.45 21.84 -29.14
C LEU A 199 -22.97 21.66 -28.92
N GLN A 200 -23.64 22.66 -28.33
CA GLN A 200 -25.10 22.71 -28.21
C GLN A 200 -25.79 22.74 -29.59
N ASP A 201 -25.38 23.67 -30.46
CA ASP A 201 -25.97 23.87 -31.80
C ASP A 201 -25.79 22.63 -32.70
N ARG A 202 -24.67 21.90 -32.54
CA ARG A 202 -24.37 20.61 -33.19
C ARG A 202 -25.03 19.39 -32.53
N ASN A 203 -25.81 19.57 -31.46
CA ASN A 203 -26.44 18.48 -30.69
C ASN A 203 -25.42 17.41 -30.23
N VAL A 204 -24.25 17.84 -29.75
CA VAL A 204 -23.23 16.98 -29.18
C VAL A 204 -23.48 16.84 -27.68
N THR A 205 -23.38 15.62 -27.15
CA THR A 205 -23.36 15.40 -25.70
C THR A 205 -21.95 15.58 -25.18
N ALA A 206 -21.64 16.71 -24.54
CA ALA A 206 -20.28 17.04 -24.12
C ALA A 206 -20.10 16.85 -22.61
N PHE A 207 -19.11 16.05 -22.20
CA PHE A 207 -18.71 15.85 -20.81
C PHE A 207 -17.40 16.58 -20.52
N GLY A 208 -17.44 17.47 -19.52
CA GLY A 208 -16.29 18.20 -19.02
C GLY A 208 -15.61 17.42 -17.89
N MET A 209 -14.40 16.91 -18.13
CA MET A 209 -13.63 16.18 -17.11
C MET A 209 -13.26 17.05 -15.90
N GLU A 210 -13.32 18.38 -16.02
CA GLU A 210 -13.18 19.35 -14.93
C GLU A 210 -14.47 19.63 -14.14
N THR A 211 -15.66 19.34 -14.70
CA THR A 211 -16.95 19.60 -14.04
C THR A 211 -17.46 18.40 -13.23
N ILE A 212 -16.73 17.27 -13.27
CA ILE A 212 -16.98 16.08 -12.46
C ILE A 212 -17.07 16.47 -10.96
N PRO A 213 -18.17 16.13 -10.27
CA PRO A 213 -18.37 16.56 -8.89
C PRO A 213 -17.44 15.81 -7.93
N ARG A 214 -16.87 16.53 -6.96
CA ARG A 214 -15.96 15.98 -5.93
C ARG A 214 -16.71 15.23 -4.84
N ILE A 215 -17.22 14.04 -5.20
CA ILE A 215 -17.87 13.10 -4.29
C ILE A 215 -17.04 11.83 -4.16
N SER A 216 -17.17 11.08 -3.06
CA SER A 216 -16.27 9.94 -2.75
C SER A 216 -16.20 8.87 -3.85
N ARG A 217 -17.33 8.52 -4.50
CA ARG A 217 -17.33 7.57 -5.62
C ARG A 217 -16.66 8.10 -6.89
N ALA A 218 -16.55 9.42 -7.05
CA ALA A 218 -16.04 10.07 -8.25
C ALA A 218 -14.52 10.26 -8.27
N GLN A 219 -13.84 10.04 -7.14
CA GLN A 219 -12.39 10.16 -7.03
C GLN A 219 -11.62 9.32 -8.06
N SER A 220 -12.16 8.17 -8.48
CA SER A 220 -11.54 7.29 -9.48
C SER A 220 -11.52 7.87 -10.91
N PHE A 221 -12.31 8.91 -11.18
CA PHE A 221 -12.37 9.61 -12.46
C PHE A 221 -12.12 11.13 -12.36
N ASP A 222 -11.64 11.62 -11.21
CA ASP A 222 -11.16 13.00 -11.06
C ASP A 222 -9.84 13.20 -11.84
N ALA A 223 -9.96 13.75 -13.03
CA ALA A 223 -8.85 14.09 -13.90
C ALA A 223 -8.01 15.27 -13.37
N LEU A 224 -8.61 16.23 -12.65
CA LEU A 224 -7.90 17.38 -12.10
C LEU A 224 -6.94 16.93 -10.98
N SER A 225 -7.41 16.08 -10.07
CA SER A 225 -6.56 15.48 -9.03
C SER A 225 -5.44 14.64 -9.64
N SER A 226 -5.74 13.88 -10.70
CA SER A 226 -4.75 13.05 -11.40
C SER A 226 -3.65 13.90 -12.07
N MET A 227 -4.01 15.02 -12.71
CA MET A 227 -3.03 15.93 -13.31
C MET A 227 -2.27 16.74 -12.25
N ALA A 228 -2.94 17.20 -11.19
CA ALA A 228 -2.32 17.94 -10.09
C ALA A 228 -1.23 17.13 -9.37
N ASN A 229 -1.46 15.83 -9.12
CA ASN A 229 -0.46 14.93 -8.55
C ASN A 229 0.81 14.88 -9.42
N ILE A 230 0.63 14.72 -10.74
CA ILE A 230 1.74 14.70 -11.69
C ILE A 230 2.47 16.05 -11.74
N SER A 231 1.74 17.17 -11.75
CA SER A 231 2.35 18.51 -11.69
C SER A 231 3.20 18.68 -10.44
N GLY A 232 2.72 18.23 -9.26
CA GLY A 232 3.48 18.27 -8.01
C GLY A 232 4.77 17.46 -8.04
N TYR A 233 4.72 16.22 -8.57
CA TYR A 233 5.92 15.41 -8.79
C TYR A 233 6.89 16.08 -9.78
N LYS A 234 6.40 16.51 -10.95
CA LYS A 234 7.24 17.09 -12.01
C LYS A 234 7.79 18.47 -11.63
N ALA A 235 7.13 19.20 -10.73
CA ALA A 235 7.64 20.43 -10.12
C ALA A 235 9.00 20.19 -9.44
N VAL A 236 9.07 19.18 -8.56
CA VAL A 236 10.28 18.83 -7.81
C VAL A 236 11.37 18.32 -8.74
N VAL A 237 11.02 17.51 -9.75
CA VAL A 237 11.99 17.03 -10.75
C VAL A 237 12.58 18.20 -11.55
N SER A 238 11.75 19.15 -12.00
CA SER A 238 12.21 20.33 -12.76
C SER A 238 13.01 21.28 -11.86
N ALA A 239 12.66 21.40 -10.58
CA ALA A 239 13.44 22.15 -9.61
C ALA A 239 14.82 21.52 -9.39
N ALA A 240 14.89 20.19 -9.23
CA ALA A 240 16.15 19.46 -9.05
C ALA A 240 17.03 19.45 -10.33
N GLU A 241 16.42 19.54 -11.51
CA GLU A 241 17.11 19.71 -12.80
C GLU A 241 17.78 21.09 -12.92
N ALA A 242 17.11 22.15 -12.44
CA ALA A 242 17.63 23.52 -12.44
C ALA A 242 18.58 23.84 -11.24
N PHE A 243 18.50 23.09 -10.14
CA PHE A 243 19.20 23.42 -8.90
C PHE A 243 20.65 22.90 -8.87
N GLY A 244 21.61 23.82 -8.76
CA GLY A 244 23.06 23.52 -8.83
C GLY A 244 23.69 22.79 -7.63
N ARG A 245 22.90 22.18 -6.75
CA ARG A 245 23.36 21.47 -5.53
C ARG A 245 22.60 20.15 -5.33
N LEU A 246 23.19 19.23 -4.56
CA LEU A 246 22.50 18.01 -4.15
C LEU A 246 21.28 18.33 -3.28
N ILE A 247 20.14 17.71 -3.61
CA ILE A 247 18.93 17.72 -2.78
C ILE A 247 19.14 16.97 -1.45
N PRO A 248 19.63 15.71 -1.43
CA PRO A 248 19.91 15.01 -0.17
C PRO A 248 21.20 15.52 0.49
N GLY A 249 21.17 15.63 1.82
CA GLY A 249 22.37 15.88 2.61
C GLY A 249 23.27 14.65 2.69
N GLN A 250 24.59 14.84 2.57
CA GLN A 250 25.56 13.74 2.52
C GLN A 250 26.82 14.06 3.34
N MET A 251 27.40 13.02 3.95
CA MET A 251 28.74 13.06 4.53
C MET A 251 29.70 12.46 3.51
N THR A 252 30.71 13.23 3.09
CA THR A 252 31.72 12.79 2.12
C THR A 252 33.12 12.97 2.69
N ALA A 253 34.14 12.37 2.05
CA ALA A 253 35.54 12.61 2.41
C ALA A 253 35.96 14.09 2.23
N ALA A 254 35.29 14.84 1.35
CA ALA A 254 35.51 16.27 1.14
C ALA A 254 34.70 17.17 2.11
N GLY A 255 33.91 16.58 3.02
CA GLY A 255 33.13 17.31 4.03
C GLY A 255 31.63 17.00 4.00
N LYS A 256 30.88 17.78 4.79
CA LYS A 256 29.43 17.66 4.96
C LYS A 256 28.68 18.57 3.99
N VAL A 257 27.85 17.99 3.13
CA VAL A 257 26.90 18.71 2.29
C VAL A 257 25.54 18.75 3.02
N PRO A 258 24.99 19.93 3.35
CA PRO A 258 23.66 20.01 3.96
C PRO A 258 22.57 19.73 2.92
N PRO A 259 21.43 19.12 3.32
CA PRO A 259 20.29 18.90 2.43
C PRO A 259 19.70 20.24 1.96
N ALA A 260 19.07 20.22 0.79
CA ALA A 260 18.27 21.33 0.30
C ALA A 260 17.03 21.56 1.18
N LYS A 261 16.66 22.82 1.36
CA LYS A 261 15.43 23.25 2.02
C LYS A 261 14.40 23.63 0.96
N VAL A 262 13.23 22.97 1.00
CA VAL A 262 12.12 23.17 0.06
C VAL A 262 10.92 23.72 0.80
N LEU A 263 10.41 24.89 0.40
CA LEU A 263 9.13 25.42 0.83
C LEU A 263 8.05 25.06 -0.21
N VAL A 264 6.91 24.56 0.23
CA VAL A 264 5.74 24.35 -0.61
C VAL A 264 4.55 25.15 -0.06
N ILE A 265 4.00 26.05 -0.88
CA ILE A 265 2.88 26.93 -0.53
C ILE A 265 1.62 26.40 -1.22
N GLY A 266 0.65 25.98 -0.40
CA GLY A 266 -0.50 25.17 -0.79
C GLY A 266 -0.25 23.68 -0.49
N ALA A 267 -1.23 23.05 0.16
CA ALA A 267 -1.28 21.63 0.50
C ALA A 267 -2.52 20.95 -0.14
N GLY A 268 -2.86 21.35 -1.38
CA GLY A 268 -3.72 20.57 -2.25
C GLY A 268 -2.99 19.34 -2.82
N VAL A 269 -3.62 18.61 -3.75
CA VAL A 269 -3.03 17.39 -4.36
C VAL A 269 -1.61 17.65 -4.92
N ALA A 270 -1.42 18.74 -5.66
CA ALA A 270 -0.11 19.10 -6.22
C ALA A 270 0.91 19.44 -5.12
N GLY A 271 0.51 20.19 -4.10
CA GLY A 271 1.35 20.55 -2.97
C GLY A 271 1.82 19.34 -2.17
N LEU A 272 0.90 18.44 -1.81
CA LEU A 272 1.23 17.20 -1.09
C LEU A 272 2.11 16.26 -1.94
N ALA A 273 1.85 16.14 -3.25
CA ALA A 273 2.70 15.39 -4.15
C ALA A 273 4.11 15.97 -4.26
N ALA A 274 4.25 17.31 -4.32
CA ALA A 274 5.54 17.99 -4.29
C ALA A 274 6.26 17.79 -2.95
N MET A 275 5.56 17.94 -1.81
CA MET A 275 6.15 17.72 -0.48
C MET A 275 6.65 16.28 -0.32
N ALA A 276 5.83 15.28 -0.68
CA ALA A 276 6.20 13.86 -0.62
C ALA A 276 7.39 13.54 -1.54
N THR A 277 7.40 14.08 -2.77
CA THR A 277 8.49 13.87 -3.73
C THR A 277 9.79 14.49 -3.22
N ALA A 278 9.78 15.76 -2.81
CA ALA A 278 10.95 16.45 -2.24
C ALA A 278 11.48 15.74 -0.98
N LYS A 279 10.58 15.26 -0.11
CA LYS A 279 10.95 14.48 1.09
C LYS A 279 11.63 13.16 0.72
N SER A 280 11.10 12.44 -0.28
CA SER A 280 11.69 11.19 -0.77
C SER A 280 13.08 11.38 -1.38
N MET A 281 13.36 12.55 -1.96
CA MET A 281 14.68 12.94 -2.47
C MET A 281 15.66 13.41 -1.36
N GLY A 282 15.25 13.39 -0.09
CA GLY A 282 16.09 13.71 1.06
C GLY A 282 16.15 15.19 1.44
N ALA A 283 15.24 16.03 0.93
CA ALA A 283 15.13 17.42 1.31
C ALA A 283 14.57 17.63 2.73
N ILE A 284 14.87 18.78 3.32
CA ILE A 284 14.08 19.34 4.43
C ILE A 284 12.90 20.08 3.80
N VAL A 285 11.68 19.58 4.02
CA VAL A 285 10.46 20.12 3.42
C VAL A 285 9.64 20.88 4.46
N ARG A 286 9.26 22.10 4.12
CA ARG A 286 8.31 22.96 4.86
C ARG A 286 7.06 23.16 4.01
N GLY A 287 5.89 23.12 4.62
CA GLY A 287 4.60 23.29 3.96
C GLY A 287 3.73 24.33 4.64
N PHE A 288 2.99 25.13 3.87
CA PHE A 288 1.98 26.07 4.38
C PHE A 288 0.68 25.94 3.57
N ASP A 289 -0.47 26.02 4.22
CA ASP A 289 -1.81 26.10 3.61
C ASP A 289 -2.76 26.75 4.61
N THR A 290 -3.75 27.50 4.13
CA THR A 290 -4.69 28.24 4.98
C THR A 290 -5.74 27.36 5.66
N ARG A 291 -5.89 26.08 5.25
CA ARG A 291 -6.91 25.15 5.76
C ARG A 291 -6.36 24.31 6.91
N PRO A 292 -7.03 24.26 8.09
CA PRO A 292 -6.53 23.55 9.27
C PRO A 292 -6.40 22.03 9.05
N THR A 293 -7.30 21.44 8.27
CA THR A 293 -7.33 20.00 7.92
C THR A 293 -6.07 19.51 7.20
N THR A 294 -5.36 20.39 6.50
CA THR A 294 -4.12 20.04 5.79
C THR A 294 -2.92 19.87 6.71
N ARG A 295 -2.96 20.44 7.93
CA ARG A 295 -1.86 20.42 8.90
C ARG A 295 -1.33 19.01 9.15
N ASP A 296 -2.24 18.06 9.35
CA ASP A 296 -1.86 16.68 9.63
C ASP A 296 -1.56 15.88 8.35
N GLN A 297 -2.10 16.30 7.19
CA GLN A 297 -1.69 15.77 5.88
C GLN A 297 -0.22 16.13 5.58
N VAL A 298 0.18 17.40 5.77
CA VAL A 298 1.57 17.89 5.62
C VAL A 298 2.53 17.16 6.58
N LYS A 299 2.15 16.98 7.85
CA LYS A 299 2.93 16.18 8.80
C LYS A 299 3.02 14.71 8.38
N SER A 300 1.96 14.12 7.85
CA SER A 300 1.92 12.70 7.46
C SER A 300 2.89 12.36 6.32
N VAL A 301 3.13 13.31 5.40
CA VAL A 301 4.16 13.19 4.35
C VAL A 301 5.58 13.55 4.85
N GLY A 302 5.73 13.83 6.14
CA GLY A 302 7.01 14.10 6.79
C GLY A 302 7.54 15.53 6.60
N ALA A 303 6.70 16.48 6.21
CA ALA A 303 7.03 17.90 6.10
C ALA A 303 6.73 18.67 7.39
N GLU A 304 7.44 19.77 7.62
CA GLU A 304 7.19 20.74 8.69
C GLU A 304 6.03 21.64 8.28
N PHE A 305 4.89 21.59 8.98
CA PHE A 305 3.80 22.54 8.76
C PHE A 305 4.14 23.89 9.40
N LEU A 306 4.20 24.94 8.60
CA LEU A 306 4.42 26.30 9.07
C LEU A 306 3.11 26.91 9.58
N ASP A 307 3.17 27.53 10.75
CA ASP A 307 2.00 28.06 11.45
C ASP A 307 2.05 29.60 11.51
N LEU A 308 0.90 30.24 11.69
CA LEU A 308 0.77 31.69 11.93
C LEU A 308 0.25 31.93 13.35
N PRO A 309 1.15 32.13 14.34
CA PRO A 309 0.74 32.27 15.74
C PRO A 309 -0.20 33.46 15.94
N GLY A 310 -1.36 33.20 16.55
CA GLY A 310 -2.38 34.23 16.84
C GLY A 310 -3.46 34.39 15.76
N PHE A 311 -3.42 33.62 14.68
CA PHE A 311 -4.45 33.60 13.64
C PHE A 311 -5.11 32.22 13.54
N GLU A 312 -6.42 32.18 13.31
CA GLU A 312 -7.14 30.94 13.04
C GLU A 312 -7.14 30.63 11.53
N LEU A 313 -7.00 29.35 11.20
CA LEU A 313 -7.00 28.83 9.84
C LEU A 313 -8.45 28.49 9.43
N GLU A 314 -8.93 29.02 8.32
CA GLU A 314 -10.29 28.80 7.83
C GLU A 314 -10.36 27.91 6.58
N GLU A 315 -11.41 27.10 6.49
CA GLU A 315 -11.74 26.28 5.32
C GLU A 315 -13.03 26.79 4.66
N GLY A 316 -13.03 26.87 3.34
CA GLY A 316 -14.19 27.25 2.53
C GLY A 316 -15.06 26.05 2.15
N SER A 317 -16.13 26.32 1.40
CA SER A 317 -17.03 25.26 0.94
C SER A 317 -16.34 24.26 0.00
N GLY A 318 -16.64 22.97 0.14
CA GLY A 318 -16.12 21.91 -0.73
C GLY A 318 -14.62 21.60 -0.59
N GLY A 319 -13.99 21.99 0.52
CA GLY A 319 -12.57 21.74 0.80
C GLY A 319 -11.58 22.72 0.16
N TYR A 320 -12.09 23.83 -0.41
CA TYR A 320 -11.28 24.91 -0.96
C TYR A 320 -10.89 25.95 0.09
N ALA A 321 -9.83 26.73 -0.18
CA ALA A 321 -9.49 27.88 0.65
C ALA A 321 -10.50 29.02 0.47
N LYS A 322 -10.70 29.82 1.53
CA LYS A 322 -11.46 31.06 1.55
C LYS A 322 -10.50 32.26 1.48
N GLU A 323 -11.00 33.41 1.04
CA GLU A 323 -10.26 34.67 1.06
C GLU A 323 -10.13 35.18 2.51
N MET A 324 -8.89 35.40 2.96
CA MET A 324 -8.55 35.70 4.36
C MET A 324 -8.54 37.22 4.65
N SER A 325 -8.49 37.61 5.93
CA SER A 325 -8.40 39.03 6.32
C SER A 325 -7.08 39.65 5.90
N LYS A 326 -7.03 40.99 5.82
CA LYS A 326 -5.80 41.70 5.44
C LYS A 326 -4.68 41.45 6.45
N GLU A 327 -5.00 41.41 7.74
CA GLU A 327 -4.05 41.17 8.83
C GLU A 327 -3.46 39.76 8.76
N PHE A 328 -4.26 38.77 8.33
CA PHE A 328 -3.78 37.42 8.05
C PHE A 328 -2.79 37.43 6.87
N ILE A 329 -3.16 38.10 5.77
CA ILE A 329 -2.31 38.20 4.57
C ILE A 329 -0.99 38.92 4.91
N ASP A 330 -1.03 40.04 5.64
CA ASP A 330 0.18 40.76 6.06
C ASP A 330 1.11 39.86 6.92
N ALA A 331 0.54 39.00 7.79
CA ALA A 331 1.29 38.03 8.58
C ALA A 331 1.82 36.84 7.76
N GLU A 332 1.05 36.34 6.79
CA GLU A 332 1.41 35.30 5.83
C GLU A 332 2.59 35.76 4.95
N MET A 333 2.51 36.96 4.38
CA MET A 333 3.59 37.58 3.60
C MET A 333 4.86 37.76 4.46
N ALA A 334 4.73 38.15 5.73
CA ALA A 334 5.86 38.26 6.66
C ALA A 334 6.45 36.90 7.10
N LEU A 335 5.68 35.81 7.04
CA LEU A 335 6.19 34.45 7.17
C LEU A 335 6.97 34.05 5.90
N PHE A 336 6.40 34.26 4.72
CA PHE A 336 7.04 33.89 3.46
C PHE A 336 8.35 34.64 3.19
N ALA A 337 8.41 35.96 3.47
CA ALA A 337 9.65 36.74 3.37
C ALA A 337 10.80 36.10 4.17
N ARG A 338 10.55 35.76 5.44
CA ARG A 338 11.53 35.10 6.34
C ARG A 338 11.90 33.69 5.90
N GLN A 339 11.01 32.98 5.20
CA GLN A 339 11.35 31.66 4.64
C GLN A 339 12.22 31.78 3.39
N CYS A 340 11.97 32.77 2.51
CA CYS A 340 12.71 32.96 1.26
C CYS A 340 14.21 33.20 1.49
N GLU A 341 14.59 33.89 2.57
CA GLU A 341 15.99 34.07 3.00
C GLU A 341 16.70 32.74 3.34
N ASP A 342 15.97 31.73 3.84
CA ASP A 342 16.53 30.47 4.33
C ASP A 342 16.40 29.30 3.34
N VAL A 343 15.35 29.22 2.53
CA VAL A 343 15.10 28.06 1.66
C VAL A 343 15.86 28.12 0.34
N ASP A 344 16.16 26.95 -0.22
CA ASP A 344 16.88 26.82 -1.48
C ASP A 344 15.90 26.65 -2.68
N ILE A 345 14.71 26.08 -2.43
CA ILE A 345 13.68 25.87 -3.45
C ILE A 345 12.31 26.30 -2.90
N VAL A 346 11.49 26.95 -3.72
CA VAL A 346 10.08 27.28 -3.40
C VAL A 346 9.16 26.73 -4.48
N ILE A 347 8.05 26.10 -4.10
CA ILE A 347 7.01 25.60 -5.01
C ILE A 347 5.67 26.19 -4.59
N THR A 348 5.00 26.93 -5.47
CA THR A 348 3.69 27.56 -5.21
C THR A 348 2.58 26.85 -5.96
N THR A 349 1.48 26.55 -5.27
CA THR A 349 0.35 25.76 -5.80
C THR A 349 -1.01 26.37 -5.44
N ALA A 350 -1.06 27.64 -5.03
CA ALA A 350 -2.27 28.28 -4.51
C ALA A 350 -3.15 28.77 -5.67
N LEU A 351 -4.27 28.09 -5.89
CA LEU A 351 -5.22 28.42 -6.97
C LEU A 351 -6.66 28.33 -6.48
N ILE A 352 -7.44 29.37 -6.73
CA ILE A 352 -8.88 29.43 -6.46
C ILE A 352 -9.62 29.32 -7.80
N PRO A 353 -10.49 28.31 -8.02
CA PRO A 353 -11.21 28.15 -9.29
C PRO A 353 -11.98 29.41 -9.69
N GLY A 354 -11.80 29.85 -10.94
CA GLY A 354 -12.49 31.02 -11.50
C GLY A 354 -11.93 32.38 -11.07
N LYS A 355 -10.89 32.44 -10.22
CA LYS A 355 -10.15 33.67 -9.88
C LYS A 355 -8.71 33.61 -10.42
N PRO A 356 -8.05 34.76 -10.66
CA PRO A 356 -6.60 34.82 -10.85
C PRO A 356 -5.85 34.24 -9.65
N ALA A 357 -4.64 33.76 -9.88
CA ALA A 357 -3.75 33.28 -8.83
C ALA A 357 -3.40 34.43 -7.85
N PRO A 358 -3.50 34.22 -6.51
CA PRO A 358 -3.09 35.23 -5.55
C PRO A 358 -1.57 35.43 -5.61
N LYS A 359 -1.10 36.67 -5.60
CA LYS A 359 0.34 37.02 -5.55
C LYS A 359 0.86 36.88 -4.13
N LEU A 360 1.51 35.75 -3.83
CA LEU A 360 2.00 35.38 -2.51
C LEU A 360 3.50 35.66 -2.30
N LEU A 361 4.28 35.76 -3.38
CA LEU A 361 5.72 36.05 -3.30
C LEU A 361 6.04 37.26 -4.16
N SER A 362 6.51 38.35 -3.52
CA SER A 362 6.87 39.58 -4.21
C SER A 362 8.26 39.48 -4.85
N ALA A 363 8.59 40.41 -5.76
CA ALA A 363 9.90 40.41 -6.42
C ALA A 363 11.05 40.60 -5.41
N GLU A 364 10.81 41.36 -4.34
CA GLU A 364 11.76 41.59 -3.25
C GLU A 364 12.02 40.32 -2.44
N MET A 365 11.00 39.46 -2.23
CA MET A 365 11.16 38.17 -1.57
C MET A 365 11.97 37.19 -2.43
N ILE A 366 11.82 37.23 -3.76
CA ILE A 366 12.65 36.43 -4.67
C ILE A 366 14.07 37.00 -4.74
N ALA A 367 14.23 38.32 -4.67
CA ALA A 367 15.53 38.99 -4.63
C ALA A 367 16.32 38.71 -3.33
N SER A 368 15.65 38.39 -2.21
CA SER A 368 16.30 38.00 -0.95
C SER A 368 16.71 36.52 -0.88
N MET A 369 16.28 35.69 -1.83
CA MET A 369 16.73 34.31 -1.94
C MET A 369 18.22 34.23 -2.31
N LYS A 370 18.84 33.10 -1.95
CA LYS A 370 20.24 32.79 -2.28
C LYS A 370 20.43 32.66 -3.81
N PRO A 371 21.56 33.13 -4.36
CA PRO A 371 21.91 32.85 -5.75
C PRO A 371 21.98 31.35 -6.02
N GLY A 372 21.40 30.91 -7.14
CA GLY A 372 21.24 29.49 -7.48
C GLY A 372 20.02 28.81 -6.86
N SER A 373 19.20 29.50 -6.07
CA SER A 373 17.88 29.01 -5.66
C SER A 373 16.92 28.87 -6.85
N VAL A 374 15.86 28.08 -6.67
CA VAL A 374 14.86 27.81 -7.72
C VAL A 374 13.44 28.03 -7.21
N THR A 375 12.59 28.69 -7.99
CA THR A 375 11.16 28.85 -7.69
C THR A 375 10.32 28.14 -8.75
N VAL A 376 9.25 27.44 -8.37
CA VAL A 376 8.33 26.73 -9.28
C VAL A 376 6.89 27.15 -9.06
N ASP A 377 6.27 27.74 -10.08
CA ASP A 377 4.94 28.32 -9.96
C ASP A 377 3.89 27.50 -10.71
N LEU A 378 3.21 26.60 -10.00
CA LEU A 378 2.16 25.75 -10.58
C LEU A 378 0.87 26.52 -10.92
N ALA A 379 0.77 27.78 -10.49
CA ALA A 379 -0.36 28.65 -10.80
C ALA A 379 -0.08 29.56 -12.01
N ALA A 380 1.03 29.37 -12.74
CA ALA A 380 1.45 30.22 -13.86
C ALA A 380 0.36 30.43 -14.94
N GLU A 381 -0.42 29.40 -15.28
CA GLU A 381 -1.56 29.51 -16.23
C GLU A 381 -2.63 30.51 -15.77
N ALA A 382 -2.81 30.69 -14.46
CA ALA A 382 -3.78 31.63 -13.86
C ALA A 382 -3.13 32.96 -13.44
N GLY A 383 -1.95 33.28 -13.97
CA GLY A 383 -1.19 34.50 -13.69
C GLY A 383 -0.03 34.32 -12.71
N GLY A 384 0.13 33.15 -12.08
CA GLY A 384 1.22 32.79 -11.17
C GLY A 384 1.11 33.36 -9.75
N ASN A 385 1.52 32.60 -8.75
CA ASN A 385 1.63 33.09 -7.37
C ASN A 385 2.84 34.00 -7.12
N ILE A 386 3.86 33.94 -7.97
CA ILE A 386 5.10 34.69 -7.81
C ILE A 386 5.08 35.93 -8.72
N ALA A 387 5.54 37.07 -8.22
CA ALA A 387 5.54 38.33 -8.96
C ALA A 387 6.45 38.31 -10.20
N THR A 388 7.55 37.54 -10.14
CA THR A 388 8.51 37.39 -11.24
C THR A 388 8.11 36.34 -12.29
N THR A 389 7.10 35.49 -12.05
CA THR A 389 6.71 34.41 -12.97
C THR A 389 6.35 34.94 -14.36
N VAL A 390 7.01 34.41 -15.39
CA VAL A 390 6.63 34.56 -16.80
C VAL A 390 6.00 33.24 -17.26
N PRO A 391 4.68 33.19 -17.55
CA PRO A 391 4.00 31.94 -17.90
C PRO A 391 4.56 31.30 -19.18
N GLY A 392 4.86 30.00 -19.11
CA GLY A 392 5.42 29.21 -20.19
C GLY A 392 6.96 29.23 -20.28
N GLU A 393 7.63 30.11 -19.52
CA GLU A 393 9.06 30.37 -19.66
C GLU A 393 9.89 29.96 -18.43
N VAL A 394 11.21 29.89 -18.68
CA VAL A 394 12.25 29.75 -17.67
C VAL A 394 13.16 30.95 -17.81
N HIS A 395 13.34 31.72 -16.73
CA HIS A 395 14.29 32.83 -16.73
C HIS A 395 15.08 32.84 -15.42
N VAL A 396 16.18 33.58 -15.42
CA VAL A 396 17.02 33.80 -14.24
C VAL A 396 16.92 35.28 -13.86
N THR A 397 16.68 35.56 -12.59
CA THR A 397 16.64 36.92 -12.05
C THR A 397 18.04 37.53 -11.91
N ASP A 398 18.13 38.85 -11.73
CA ASP A 398 19.41 39.55 -11.55
C ASP A 398 20.23 39.04 -10.34
N ASN A 399 19.58 38.53 -9.29
CA ASN A 399 20.23 37.90 -8.14
C ASN A 399 20.54 36.40 -8.34
N GLY A 400 20.30 35.84 -9.52
CA GLY A 400 20.66 34.47 -9.89
C GLY A 400 19.68 33.39 -9.44
N VAL A 401 18.40 33.71 -9.22
CA VAL A 401 17.34 32.73 -8.93
C VAL A 401 16.71 32.26 -10.22
N THR A 402 16.53 30.94 -10.39
CA THR A 402 15.86 30.39 -11.58
C THR A 402 14.36 30.28 -11.33
N CYS A 403 13.56 30.99 -12.12
CA CYS A 403 12.10 31.01 -12.04
C CYS A 403 11.48 30.06 -13.06
N ILE A 404 10.69 29.09 -12.57
CA ILE A 404 10.08 28.00 -13.32
C ILE A 404 8.56 28.30 -13.48
N GLY A 405 8.19 28.94 -14.59
CA GLY A 405 6.82 29.38 -14.90
C GLY A 405 6.03 28.47 -15.85
N TRP A 406 6.40 27.19 -15.95
CA TRP A 406 5.83 26.24 -16.91
C TRP A 406 4.33 26.00 -16.75
N THR A 407 3.59 26.10 -17.84
CA THR A 407 2.13 25.87 -17.92
C THR A 407 1.77 24.42 -18.26
N ASP A 408 2.65 23.70 -18.94
CA ASP A 408 2.40 22.39 -19.56
C ASP A 408 2.93 21.20 -18.73
N LEU A 409 3.08 21.33 -17.40
CA LEU A 409 3.78 20.34 -16.56
C LEU A 409 3.30 18.87 -16.69
N PRO A 410 2.00 18.55 -16.79
CA PRO A 410 1.56 17.18 -17.11
C PRO A 410 2.04 16.68 -18.48
N SER A 411 2.10 17.56 -19.48
CA SER A 411 2.69 17.24 -20.80
C SER A 411 4.21 17.00 -20.72
N ARG A 412 4.87 17.33 -19.61
CA ARG A 412 6.28 17.01 -19.32
C ARG A 412 6.49 15.67 -18.62
N LEU A 413 5.41 14.91 -18.40
CA LEU A 413 5.43 13.51 -17.99
C LEU A 413 4.41 12.68 -18.82
N PRO A 414 4.43 12.78 -20.16
CA PRO A 414 3.25 12.53 -20.99
C PRO A 414 2.75 11.08 -20.96
N THR A 415 3.65 10.09 -20.89
CA THR A 415 3.29 8.67 -20.77
C THR A 415 2.45 8.39 -19.52
N GLN A 416 2.86 8.93 -18.36
CA GLN A 416 2.17 8.74 -17.09
C GLN A 416 0.87 9.56 -17.04
N SER A 417 0.88 10.80 -17.53
CA SER A 417 -0.33 11.63 -17.61
C SER A 417 -1.40 11.02 -18.50
N SER A 418 -1.03 10.56 -19.70
CA SER A 418 -1.94 9.86 -20.61
C SER A 418 -2.50 8.59 -19.94
N THR A 419 -1.65 7.82 -19.25
CA THR A 419 -2.08 6.61 -18.54
C THR A 419 -3.10 6.91 -17.44
N LEU A 420 -2.87 7.92 -16.59
CA LEU A 420 -3.85 8.27 -15.54
C LEU A 420 -5.14 8.86 -16.14
N TYR A 421 -5.02 9.81 -17.07
CA TYR A 421 -6.15 10.48 -17.69
C TYR A 421 -7.05 9.50 -18.47
N ALA A 422 -6.44 8.59 -19.24
CA ALA A 422 -7.15 7.51 -19.92
C ALA A 422 -7.87 6.56 -18.95
N ASN A 423 -7.29 6.28 -17.78
CA ASN A 423 -7.99 5.52 -16.75
C ASN A 423 -9.14 6.32 -16.13
N ASN A 424 -9.03 7.65 -15.98
CA ASN A 424 -10.15 8.48 -15.54
C ASN A 424 -11.31 8.45 -16.55
N ILE A 425 -11.05 8.64 -17.85
CA ILE A 425 -12.07 8.52 -18.92
C ILE A 425 -12.65 7.10 -18.95
N HIS A 426 -11.84 6.06 -18.81
CA HIS A 426 -12.32 4.67 -18.77
C HIS A 426 -13.23 4.39 -17.58
N ASN A 427 -12.89 4.88 -16.39
CA ASN A 427 -13.69 4.72 -15.18
C ASN A 427 -15.01 5.51 -15.28
N PHE A 428 -14.95 6.75 -15.79
CA PHE A 428 -16.12 7.58 -16.03
C PHE A 428 -17.08 6.96 -17.06
N LEU A 429 -16.59 6.62 -18.26
CA LEU A 429 -17.43 5.99 -19.29
C LEU A 429 -17.99 4.64 -18.83
N SER A 430 -17.24 3.89 -18.01
CA SER A 430 -17.70 2.64 -17.39
C SER A 430 -18.74 2.84 -16.28
N SER A 431 -18.96 4.06 -15.78
CA SER A 431 -20.04 4.37 -14.83
C SER A 431 -21.32 4.85 -15.51
N LEU A 432 -21.25 5.28 -16.78
CA LEU A 432 -22.39 5.75 -17.57
C LEU A 432 -23.25 4.58 -18.08
N THR A 433 -23.89 3.86 -17.17
CA THR A 433 -24.64 2.63 -17.49
C THR A 433 -26.09 2.60 -16.99
N GLY A 434 -26.50 3.51 -16.09
CA GLY A 434 -27.83 3.46 -15.45
C GLY A 434 -28.12 2.19 -14.65
N GLY A 435 -27.09 1.37 -14.34
CA GLY A 435 -27.23 0.03 -13.77
C GLY A 435 -27.20 -1.12 -14.78
N TYR A 436 -27.42 -0.84 -16.07
CA TYR A 436 -27.46 -1.85 -17.13
C TYR A 436 -26.04 -2.32 -17.52
N LYS A 437 -25.75 -3.62 -17.38
CA LYS A 437 -24.41 -4.15 -17.69
C LYS A 437 -24.10 -4.04 -19.19
N ASN A 438 -22.88 -3.62 -19.52
CA ASN A 438 -22.37 -3.48 -20.89
C ASN A 438 -23.18 -2.55 -21.81
N HIS A 439 -23.93 -1.61 -21.23
CA HIS A 439 -24.67 -0.58 -21.96
C HIS A 439 -24.18 0.80 -21.58
N TYR A 440 -24.22 1.70 -22.56
CA TYR A 440 -24.07 3.14 -22.40
C TYR A 440 -25.46 3.75 -22.21
N TYR A 441 -25.69 4.37 -21.06
CA TYR A 441 -26.95 5.04 -20.74
C TYR A 441 -26.70 6.27 -19.87
N LEU A 442 -27.39 7.36 -20.20
CA LEU A 442 -27.25 8.64 -19.54
C LEU A 442 -28.37 8.85 -18.52
N ASP A 443 -28.14 8.33 -17.32
CA ASP A 443 -28.98 8.60 -16.17
C ASP A 443 -28.69 10.01 -15.63
N PHE A 444 -29.62 10.96 -15.82
CA PHE A 444 -29.48 12.34 -15.31
C PHE A 444 -29.97 12.53 -13.87
N ASP A 445 -30.57 11.50 -13.23
CA ASP A 445 -30.74 11.47 -11.78
C ASP A 445 -29.40 11.15 -11.09
N ASP A 446 -28.45 10.54 -11.82
CA ASP A 446 -27.10 10.31 -11.33
C ASP A 446 -26.27 11.60 -11.26
N LEU A 447 -25.85 11.97 -10.05
CA LEU A 447 -25.12 13.21 -9.77
C LEU A 447 -23.81 13.35 -10.57
N VAL A 448 -23.16 12.26 -10.96
CA VAL A 448 -21.91 12.29 -11.73
C VAL A 448 -22.20 12.56 -13.19
N THR A 449 -23.15 11.84 -13.79
CA THR A 449 -23.61 12.12 -15.15
C THR A 449 -24.09 13.56 -15.27
N ARG A 450 -24.95 14.01 -14.33
CA ARG A 450 -25.49 15.37 -14.33
C ARG A 450 -24.46 16.45 -14.07
N GLY A 451 -23.44 16.19 -13.24
CA GLY A 451 -22.36 17.14 -12.95
C GLY A 451 -21.34 17.27 -14.08
N ALA A 452 -20.97 16.14 -14.71
CA ALA A 452 -20.02 16.09 -15.81
C ALA A 452 -20.62 16.62 -17.13
N CYS A 453 -21.93 16.50 -17.34
CA CYS A 453 -22.57 16.88 -18.61
C CYS A 453 -22.69 18.41 -18.75
N VAL A 454 -22.05 18.95 -19.79
CA VAL A 454 -22.06 20.38 -20.14
C VAL A 454 -23.16 20.68 -21.16
N THR A 455 -23.29 19.86 -22.20
CA THR A 455 -24.36 19.96 -23.22
C THR A 455 -24.99 18.59 -23.49
N HIS A 456 -26.29 18.56 -23.75
CA HIS A 456 -27.03 17.36 -24.17
C HIS A 456 -28.34 17.77 -24.86
N ALA A 457 -28.80 17.03 -25.87
CA ALA A 457 -30.10 17.24 -26.52
C ALA A 457 -30.39 18.69 -26.98
N ARG A 458 -29.37 19.40 -27.49
CA ARG A 458 -29.40 20.85 -27.82
C ARG A 458 -29.66 21.81 -26.65
N GLU A 459 -29.47 21.35 -25.41
CA GLU A 459 -29.51 22.17 -24.19
C GLU A 459 -28.12 22.27 -23.53
N VAL A 460 -27.86 23.40 -22.86
CA VAL A 460 -26.70 23.55 -21.97
C VAL A 460 -27.14 23.17 -20.57
N LEU A 461 -26.53 22.12 -20.01
CA LEU A 461 -26.81 21.62 -18.66
C LEU A 461 -25.86 22.20 -17.60
N TRP A 462 -24.79 22.88 -18.01
CA TRP A 462 -23.90 23.60 -17.09
C TRP A 462 -24.46 25.01 -16.72
N PRO A 463 -24.34 25.48 -15.47
CA PRO A 463 -23.79 24.79 -14.31
C PRO A 463 -24.76 23.74 -13.73
N ALA A 464 -24.20 22.68 -13.15
CA ALA A 464 -24.99 21.67 -12.46
C ALA A 464 -25.56 22.20 -11.13
N PRO A 465 -26.70 21.68 -10.64
CA PRO A 465 -27.23 22.00 -9.32
C PRO A 465 -26.20 21.69 -8.20
N PRO A 466 -26.23 22.43 -7.07
CA PRO A 466 -25.35 22.16 -5.94
C PRO A 466 -25.51 20.72 -5.43
N VAL A 467 -24.37 20.03 -5.24
CA VAL A 467 -24.34 18.69 -4.66
C VAL A 467 -24.76 18.76 -3.17
N PRO A 468 -25.61 17.83 -2.67
CA PRO A 468 -25.97 17.77 -1.26
C PRO A 468 -24.72 17.69 -0.36
N PRO A 469 -24.60 18.51 0.72
CA PRO A 469 -23.39 18.56 1.54
C PRO A 469 -22.91 17.21 2.09
N GLU A 470 -23.84 16.31 2.41
CA GLU A 470 -23.58 14.95 2.91
C GLU A 470 -22.82 14.04 1.92
N LEU A 471 -22.88 14.36 0.62
CA LEU A 471 -22.25 13.58 -0.45
C LEU A 471 -20.92 14.20 -0.93
N VAL A 472 -20.63 15.44 -0.53
CA VAL A 472 -19.37 16.12 -0.86
C VAL A 472 -18.25 15.43 -0.08
N GLY A 473 -17.34 14.77 -0.81
CA GLY A 473 -16.14 14.22 -0.19
C GLY A 473 -15.24 15.37 0.24
N ALA A 474 -14.67 15.30 1.46
CA ALA A 474 -13.63 16.23 1.89
C ALA A 474 -12.56 16.33 0.79
N GLY A 475 -12.21 17.57 0.41
CA GLY A 475 -11.54 17.88 -0.85
C GLY A 475 -10.32 17.00 -1.09
N GLY A 476 -10.29 16.33 -2.24
CA GLY A 476 -9.36 15.23 -2.51
C GLY A 476 -7.91 15.54 -2.15
N GLY A 477 -7.40 14.84 -1.13
CA GLY A 477 -5.97 14.62 -0.94
C GLY A 477 -5.64 13.25 -1.50
N GLY A 478 -4.97 13.20 -2.65
CA GLY A 478 -4.66 11.97 -3.39
C GLY A 478 -3.59 11.08 -2.75
N ALA A 479 -3.74 10.72 -1.48
CA ALA A 479 -3.10 9.54 -0.92
C ALA A 479 -3.91 8.31 -1.36
N ALA A 480 -3.25 7.34 -2.00
CA ALA A 480 -3.86 6.01 -2.19
C ALA A 480 -4.36 5.50 -0.83
N ALA A 481 -5.55 4.91 -0.80
CA ALA A 481 -6.22 4.53 0.44
C ALA A 481 -5.44 3.45 1.23
N SER A 482 -4.47 3.90 2.03
CA SER A 482 -4.08 3.20 3.24
C SER A 482 -5.36 3.06 4.08
N PRO A 483 -5.73 1.86 4.53
CA PRO A 483 -6.98 1.65 5.25
C PRO A 483 -7.04 2.64 6.42
N ALA A 484 -8.15 3.40 6.48
CA ALA A 484 -8.28 4.54 7.37
C ALA A 484 -7.99 4.09 8.81
N LYS A 485 -6.84 4.53 9.33
CA LYS A 485 -6.49 4.34 10.73
C LYS A 485 -7.40 5.29 11.47
N ALA A 486 -8.54 4.76 11.94
CA ALA A 486 -9.62 5.54 12.53
C ALA A 486 -9.06 6.63 13.43
N GLU A 487 -9.41 7.87 13.10
CA GLU A 487 -9.04 9.03 13.87
C GLU A 487 -9.51 8.78 15.30
N LYS A 488 -8.55 8.57 16.19
CA LYS A 488 -8.88 8.48 17.61
C LYS A 488 -9.33 9.88 17.97
N GLU A 489 -10.63 10.02 18.26
CA GLU A 489 -11.15 11.15 19.03
C GLU A 489 -10.15 11.50 20.12
N VAL A 490 -10.01 12.79 20.42
CA VAL A 490 -9.20 13.22 21.57
C VAL A 490 -9.91 12.70 22.82
N VAL A 491 -9.53 11.50 23.24
CA VAL A 491 -10.11 10.79 24.38
C VAL A 491 -9.73 11.57 25.65
N THR A 492 -10.59 12.50 26.03
CA THR A 492 -10.49 13.28 27.25
C THR A 492 -10.65 12.41 28.50
N ASP A 493 -11.35 11.27 28.39
CA ASP A 493 -11.42 10.23 29.40
C ASP A 493 -10.57 9.00 29.06
N LEU A 494 -9.30 9.02 29.47
CA LEU A 494 -8.39 7.89 29.33
C LEU A 494 -8.81 6.63 30.11
N PHE A 495 -9.86 6.67 30.96
CA PHE A 495 -10.30 5.51 31.72
C PHE A 495 -10.72 4.34 30.82
N ALA A 496 -11.57 4.56 29.82
CA ALA A 496 -12.05 3.50 28.93
C ALA A 496 -10.92 2.76 28.17
N PRO A 497 -9.99 3.42 27.45
CA PRO A 497 -8.87 2.73 26.79
C PRO A 497 -7.90 2.10 27.79
N THR A 498 -7.62 2.77 28.92
CA THR A 498 -6.72 2.23 29.96
C THR A 498 -7.30 0.99 30.63
N MET A 499 -8.60 0.99 30.94
CA MET A 499 -9.32 -0.14 31.51
C MET A 499 -9.37 -1.30 30.52
N ARG A 500 -9.62 -1.05 29.22
CA ARG A 500 -9.56 -2.10 28.18
C ARG A 500 -8.17 -2.71 28.06
N GLN A 501 -7.11 -1.89 28.10
CA GLN A 501 -5.73 -2.38 28.06
C GLN A 501 -5.36 -3.17 29.33
N ASN A 502 -5.78 -2.71 30.50
CA ASN A 502 -5.54 -3.42 31.76
C ASN A 502 -6.37 -4.72 31.87
N LEU A 503 -7.59 -4.75 31.34
CA LEU A 503 -8.38 -5.98 31.24
C LEU A 503 -7.74 -6.99 30.29
N LEU A 504 -7.22 -6.56 29.13
CA LEU A 504 -6.46 -7.43 28.23
C LEU A 504 -5.17 -7.95 28.87
N LEU A 505 -4.42 -7.09 29.58
CA LEU A 505 -3.22 -7.49 30.31
C LEU A 505 -3.55 -8.46 31.46
N THR A 506 -4.62 -8.20 32.21
CA THR A 506 -5.11 -9.05 33.31
C THR A 506 -5.59 -10.40 32.77
N ALA A 507 -6.29 -10.42 31.64
CA ALA A 507 -6.70 -11.64 30.97
C ALA A 507 -5.48 -12.42 30.45
N GLY A 508 -4.46 -11.75 29.89
CA GLY A 508 -3.21 -12.38 29.46
C GLY A 508 -2.42 -13.00 30.62
N VAL A 509 -2.18 -12.24 31.69
CA VAL A 509 -1.51 -12.72 32.91
C VAL A 509 -2.31 -13.83 33.58
N GLY A 510 -3.62 -13.66 33.72
CA GLY A 510 -4.53 -14.66 34.27
C GLY A 510 -4.58 -15.95 33.45
N SER A 511 -4.53 -15.84 32.12
CA SER A 511 -4.45 -17.00 31.22
C SER A 511 -3.12 -17.72 31.38
N LEU A 512 -1.99 -17.00 31.45
CA LEU A 512 -0.66 -17.61 31.67
C LEU A 512 -0.56 -18.31 33.03
N LEU A 513 -1.13 -17.73 34.09
CA LEU A 513 -1.19 -18.36 35.41
C LEU A 513 -2.14 -19.56 35.42
N GLY A 514 -3.31 -19.45 34.79
CA GLY A 514 -4.28 -20.54 34.64
C GLY A 514 -3.74 -21.71 33.81
N PHE A 515 -2.94 -21.43 32.77
CA PHE A 515 -2.24 -22.45 31.98
C PHE A 515 -1.29 -23.27 32.85
N GLY A 516 -0.66 -22.66 33.85
CA GLY A 516 0.14 -23.36 34.86
C GLY A 516 -0.66 -24.29 35.79
N MET A 517 -1.98 -24.07 35.94
CA MET A 517 -2.86 -24.96 36.71
C MET A 517 -3.38 -26.14 35.91
N VAL A 518 -3.48 -26.00 34.58
CA VAL A 518 -3.90 -27.06 33.65
C VAL A 518 -2.68 -27.82 33.10
N SER A 519 -1.46 -27.32 33.34
CA SER A 519 -0.22 -27.97 32.93
C SER A 519 -0.08 -29.35 33.58
N PRO A 520 -0.01 -30.45 32.79
CA PRO A 520 0.01 -31.79 33.36
C PRO A 520 1.38 -32.15 33.96
N ASP A 521 2.49 -31.62 33.44
CA ASP A 521 3.83 -31.75 34.04
C ASP A 521 4.68 -30.45 33.96
N PRO A 522 5.88 -30.39 34.58
CA PRO A 522 6.81 -29.26 34.46
C PRO A 522 7.55 -29.15 33.11
N SER A 523 7.61 -30.22 32.31
CA SER A 523 8.27 -30.23 31.00
C SER A 523 7.45 -29.46 29.96
N PHE A 524 6.12 -29.58 30.01
CA PHE A 524 5.15 -28.82 29.24
C PHE A 524 5.28 -27.31 29.53
N VAL A 525 5.38 -26.91 30.81
CA VAL A 525 5.66 -25.50 31.20
C VAL A 525 6.95 -24.99 30.57
N LYS A 526 8.03 -25.77 30.62
CA LYS A 526 9.34 -25.42 30.05
C LYS A 526 9.28 -25.26 28.53
N MET A 527 8.52 -26.13 27.85
CA MET A 527 8.31 -26.04 26.40
C MET A 527 7.49 -24.81 26.02
N MET A 528 6.43 -24.50 26.78
CA MET A 528 5.63 -23.28 26.60
C MET A 528 6.40 -21.99 26.87
N GLN A 529 7.28 -21.96 27.87
CA GLN A 529 8.21 -20.84 28.09
C GLN A 529 9.14 -20.63 26.90
N THR A 530 9.67 -21.73 26.34
CA THR A 530 10.53 -21.70 25.15
C THR A 530 9.76 -21.20 23.92
N LEU A 531 8.52 -21.65 23.73
CA LEU A 531 7.62 -21.18 22.67
C LEU A 531 7.31 -19.67 22.82
N ALA A 532 6.99 -19.20 24.02
CA ALA A 532 6.69 -17.79 24.27
C ALA A 532 7.91 -16.88 23.97
N LEU A 533 9.10 -17.25 24.48
CA LEU A 533 10.33 -16.49 24.24
C LEU A 533 10.76 -16.52 22.76
N SER A 534 10.69 -17.69 22.11
CA SER A 534 11.01 -17.81 20.68
C SER A 534 10.01 -17.05 19.80
N GLY A 535 8.73 -16.96 20.17
CA GLY A 535 7.74 -16.12 19.51
C GLY A 535 8.09 -14.63 19.57
N VAL A 536 8.48 -14.13 20.76
CA VAL A 536 8.93 -12.73 20.92
C VAL A 536 10.18 -12.44 20.08
N VAL A 537 11.15 -13.36 20.09
CA VAL A 537 12.37 -13.26 19.26
C VAL A 537 12.02 -13.28 17.77
N GLY A 538 11.14 -14.19 17.35
CA GLY A 538 10.70 -14.32 15.95
C GLY A 538 10.03 -13.05 15.41
N VAL A 539 9.15 -12.42 16.20
CA VAL A 539 8.54 -11.13 15.84
C VAL A 539 9.61 -10.07 15.61
N GLN A 540 10.57 -9.90 16.54
CA GLN A 540 11.62 -8.88 16.43
C GLN A 540 12.61 -9.13 15.28
N LEU A 541 12.86 -10.40 14.93
CA LEU A 541 13.70 -10.74 13.78
C LEU A 541 12.99 -10.41 12.46
N VAL A 542 11.73 -10.82 12.31
CA VAL A 542 10.97 -10.64 11.06
C VAL A 542 10.65 -9.17 10.79
N THR A 543 10.34 -8.37 11.82
CA THR A 543 10.12 -6.91 11.66
C THR A 543 11.37 -6.15 11.24
N ASN A 544 12.57 -6.72 11.45
CA ASN A 544 13.85 -6.11 11.12
C ASN A 544 14.43 -6.58 9.77
N VAL A 545 13.72 -7.43 9.01
CA VAL A 545 14.13 -7.88 7.67
C VAL A 545 13.95 -6.75 6.65
N SER A 546 14.92 -6.58 5.75
CA SER A 546 14.79 -5.60 4.66
C SER A 546 13.61 -5.95 3.74
N HIS A 547 12.78 -4.97 3.37
CA HIS A 547 11.66 -5.17 2.45
C HIS A 547 12.06 -5.85 1.12
N SER A 548 13.27 -5.55 0.62
CA SER A 548 13.84 -6.19 -0.58
C SER A 548 14.10 -7.70 -0.43
N LEU A 549 14.11 -8.22 0.80
CA LEU A 549 14.44 -9.59 1.16
C LEU A 549 13.21 -10.39 1.64
N HIS A 550 11.98 -9.89 1.54
CA HIS A 550 10.77 -10.64 1.93
C HIS A 550 10.60 -11.96 1.16
N SER A 551 10.96 -12.03 -0.14
CA SER A 551 10.88 -13.28 -0.91
C SER A 551 11.97 -14.30 -0.49
N PRO A 552 13.26 -13.91 -0.37
CA PRO A 552 14.26 -14.72 0.31
C PRO A 552 13.88 -15.15 1.73
N LEU A 553 13.19 -14.31 2.51
CA LEU A 553 12.72 -14.65 3.86
C LEU A 553 11.74 -15.83 3.82
N MET A 554 10.72 -15.78 2.95
CA MET A 554 9.79 -16.89 2.75
C MET A 554 10.49 -18.18 2.31
N SER A 555 11.58 -18.07 1.53
CA SER A 555 12.41 -19.21 1.14
C SER A 555 13.24 -19.77 2.32
N VAL A 556 13.85 -18.90 3.15
CA VAL A 556 14.59 -19.31 4.37
C VAL A 556 13.67 -19.97 5.38
N THR A 557 12.50 -19.38 5.69
CA THR A 557 11.58 -19.94 6.67
C THR A 557 11.03 -21.28 6.22
N ASN A 558 10.78 -21.46 4.92
CA ASN A 558 10.43 -22.78 4.37
C ASN A 558 11.58 -23.78 4.45
N ALA A 559 12.82 -23.39 4.11
CA ALA A 559 13.98 -24.28 4.26
C ALA A 559 14.19 -24.74 5.72
N VAL A 560 14.04 -23.82 6.69
CA VAL A 560 14.18 -24.09 8.13
C VAL A 560 13.02 -24.92 8.68
N SER A 561 11.78 -24.75 8.21
CA SER A 561 10.64 -25.59 8.62
C SER A 561 10.71 -27.04 8.11
N GLY A 562 11.69 -27.33 7.23
CA GLY A 562 12.18 -28.69 6.99
C GLY A 562 12.68 -29.42 8.25
N LEU A 563 12.91 -28.72 9.38
CA LEU A 563 13.16 -29.34 10.69
C LEU A 563 12.02 -30.24 11.21
N THR A 564 10.87 -30.28 10.54
CA THR A 564 9.88 -31.38 10.65
C THR A 564 10.52 -32.78 10.51
N VAL A 565 11.67 -32.89 9.82
CA VAL A 565 12.49 -34.12 9.75
C VAL A 565 12.85 -34.65 11.15
N VAL A 566 13.09 -33.77 12.14
CA VAL A 566 13.47 -34.17 13.51
C VAL A 566 12.36 -34.97 14.18
N GLY A 567 11.11 -34.52 14.04
CA GLY A 567 9.95 -35.25 14.56
C GLY A 567 9.80 -36.61 13.86
N GLY A 568 9.95 -36.66 12.54
CA GLY A 568 9.94 -37.92 11.80
C GLY A 568 11.04 -38.90 12.26
N LEU A 569 12.26 -38.43 12.51
CA LEU A 569 13.38 -39.28 12.97
C LEU A 569 13.10 -39.93 14.34
N TYR A 570 12.37 -39.26 15.24
CA TYR A 570 12.01 -39.84 16.54
C TYR A 570 10.99 -40.98 16.46
N VAL A 571 10.17 -41.04 15.40
CA VAL A 571 9.07 -42.02 15.24
C VAL A 571 9.38 -43.09 14.17
N MET A 572 10.57 -43.05 13.57
CA MET A 572 11.03 -44.10 12.65
C MET A 572 11.37 -45.38 13.42
N ASP A 573 10.87 -46.52 12.92
CA ASP A 573 11.02 -47.83 13.54
C ASP A 573 11.67 -48.87 12.60
N GLY A 574 11.96 -50.05 13.15
CA GLY A 574 12.39 -51.21 12.38
C GLY A 574 13.91 -51.27 12.13
N GLY A 575 14.28 -51.59 10.89
CA GLY A 575 15.65 -51.90 10.48
C GLY A 575 16.05 -51.18 9.21
N LEU A 576 16.26 -51.90 8.11
CA LEU A 576 16.42 -51.27 6.78
C LEU A 576 15.08 -50.82 6.17
N VAL A 577 13.98 -51.34 6.70
CA VAL A 577 12.59 -51.03 6.31
C VAL A 577 11.76 -50.84 7.59
N PRO A 578 10.66 -50.07 7.54
CA PRO A 578 9.76 -49.90 8.68
C PRO A 578 9.15 -51.22 9.13
N SER A 579 8.93 -51.37 10.44
CA SER A 579 8.21 -52.51 11.02
C SER A 579 6.72 -52.23 11.23
N SER A 580 6.30 -50.97 11.30
CA SER A 580 4.90 -50.57 11.52
C SER A 580 4.41 -49.53 10.51
N THR A 581 3.08 -49.37 10.45
CA THR A 581 2.44 -48.27 9.71
C THR A 581 2.91 -46.90 10.22
N GLY A 582 3.12 -46.75 11.54
CA GLY A 582 3.66 -45.52 12.13
C GLY A 582 5.05 -45.20 11.59
N GLY A 583 5.97 -46.17 11.62
CA GLY A 583 7.32 -46.00 11.07
C GLY A 583 7.35 -45.76 9.55
N ALA A 584 6.39 -46.30 8.80
CA ALA A 584 6.24 -46.02 7.37
C ALA A 584 5.78 -44.59 7.08
N LEU A 585 4.86 -44.05 7.89
CA LEU A 585 4.46 -42.64 7.84
C LEU A 585 5.61 -41.71 8.26
N ALA A 586 6.36 -42.08 9.32
CA ALA A 586 7.54 -41.36 9.78
C ALA A 586 8.66 -41.32 8.72
N LEU A 587 8.93 -42.43 8.04
CA LEU A 587 9.85 -42.51 6.89
C LEU A 587 9.41 -41.55 5.76
N GLY A 588 8.10 -41.50 5.46
CA GLY A 588 7.52 -40.58 4.50
C GLY A 588 7.71 -39.11 4.92
N ALA A 589 7.50 -38.78 6.19
CA ALA A 589 7.74 -37.45 6.74
C ALA A 589 9.22 -37.05 6.59
N VAL A 590 10.16 -37.90 7.01
CA VAL A 590 11.61 -37.64 6.91
C VAL A 590 12.04 -37.40 5.46
N PHE A 591 11.54 -38.20 4.51
CA PHE A 591 11.82 -38.04 3.09
C PHE A 591 11.29 -36.70 2.54
N ILE A 592 10.03 -36.36 2.83
CA ILE A 592 9.38 -35.13 2.35
C ILE A 592 10.01 -33.87 2.97
N SER A 593 10.28 -33.87 4.28
CA SER A 593 11.00 -32.79 4.96
C SER A 593 12.40 -32.58 4.37
N SER A 594 13.07 -33.65 3.96
CA SER A 594 14.41 -33.57 3.35
C SER A 594 14.40 -32.99 1.92
N ILE A 595 13.33 -33.23 1.14
CA ILE A 595 13.10 -32.52 -0.13
C ILE A 595 13.05 -31.00 0.13
N ASN A 596 12.33 -30.58 1.16
CA ASN A 596 12.19 -29.18 1.53
C ASN A 596 13.51 -28.56 2.04
N ILE A 597 14.31 -29.27 2.85
CA ILE A 597 15.65 -28.81 3.28
C ILE A 597 16.56 -28.60 2.05
N GLY A 598 16.76 -29.65 1.24
CA GLY A 598 17.70 -29.62 0.11
C GLY A 598 17.28 -28.63 -0.98
N GLY A 599 15.97 -28.55 -1.27
CA GLY A 599 15.42 -27.61 -2.23
C GLY A 599 15.42 -26.17 -1.73
N GLY A 600 14.91 -25.94 -0.51
CA GLY A 600 14.70 -24.61 0.07
C GLY A 600 15.97 -23.79 0.19
N PHE A 601 17.04 -24.36 0.78
CA PHE A 601 18.32 -23.64 0.92
C PHE A 601 18.97 -23.32 -0.44
N LEU A 602 18.79 -24.16 -1.46
CA LEU A 602 19.29 -23.86 -2.80
C LEU A 602 18.45 -22.77 -3.49
N VAL A 603 17.12 -22.79 -3.35
CA VAL A 603 16.25 -21.70 -3.86
C VAL A 603 16.61 -20.38 -3.19
N THR A 604 16.78 -20.36 -1.86
CA THR A 604 17.25 -19.18 -1.14
C THR A 604 18.58 -18.67 -1.68
N SER A 605 19.57 -19.56 -1.85
CA SER A 605 20.89 -19.19 -2.39
C SER A 605 20.75 -18.51 -3.76
N ARG A 606 19.99 -19.13 -4.68
CA ARG A 606 19.72 -18.57 -6.01
C ARG A 606 19.00 -17.22 -5.97
N MET A 607 18.02 -17.04 -5.08
CA MET A 607 17.35 -15.75 -4.90
C MET A 607 18.29 -14.67 -4.36
N LEU A 608 19.17 -15.02 -3.42
CA LEU A 608 20.13 -14.09 -2.84
C LEU A 608 21.21 -13.68 -3.84
N ASP A 609 21.71 -14.61 -4.65
CA ASP A 609 22.73 -14.35 -5.67
C ASP A 609 22.27 -13.34 -6.74
N MET A 610 20.96 -13.22 -6.99
CA MET A 610 20.40 -12.19 -7.89
C MET A 610 20.64 -10.75 -7.40
N PHE A 611 20.87 -10.55 -6.10
CA PHE A 611 21.18 -9.23 -5.53
C PHE A 611 22.67 -8.88 -5.58
N LYS A 612 23.53 -9.79 -6.03
CA LYS A 612 24.97 -9.56 -6.13
C LYS A 612 25.30 -8.77 -7.38
N ARG A 613 26.02 -7.65 -7.22
CA ARG A 613 26.42 -6.78 -8.34
C ARG A 613 27.78 -7.24 -8.89
N PRO A 614 28.06 -7.05 -10.20
CA PRO A 614 29.38 -7.34 -10.78
C PRO A 614 30.54 -6.57 -10.13
N THR A 615 30.24 -5.45 -9.45
CA THR A 615 31.20 -4.58 -8.77
C THR A 615 31.40 -4.90 -7.29
N ASP A 616 30.66 -5.87 -6.72
CA ASP A 616 30.80 -6.22 -5.30
C ASP A 616 32.08 -7.04 -5.04
N PRO A 617 32.75 -6.86 -3.88
CA PRO A 617 33.94 -7.63 -3.53
C PRO A 617 33.73 -9.16 -3.56
N THR A 618 34.83 -9.90 -3.71
CA THR A 618 34.79 -11.37 -3.73
C THR A 618 34.42 -11.93 -2.35
N GLU A 619 33.17 -12.36 -2.20
CA GLU A 619 32.71 -13.08 -1.00
C GLU A 619 33.34 -14.48 -0.88
N HIS A 620 33.82 -14.81 0.32
CA HIS A 620 34.44 -16.11 0.63
C HIS A 620 33.49 -17.04 1.40
N ASN A 621 32.27 -17.24 0.89
CA ASN A 621 31.18 -17.95 1.59
C ASN A 621 31.50 -19.42 1.93
N HIS A 622 32.52 -20.04 1.32
CA HIS A 622 33.02 -21.37 1.68
C HIS A 622 33.61 -21.42 3.11
N LEU A 623 34.05 -20.30 3.68
CA LEU A 623 34.61 -20.24 5.04
C LEU A 623 33.58 -20.57 6.12
N TYR A 624 32.27 -20.44 5.84
CA TYR A 624 31.21 -20.90 6.74
C TYR A 624 31.18 -22.43 6.93
N ALA A 625 31.93 -23.21 6.14
CA ALA A 625 32.17 -24.62 6.41
C ALA A 625 32.97 -24.85 7.72
N LEU A 626 33.79 -23.89 8.16
CA LEU A 626 34.57 -23.99 9.40
C LEU A 626 33.69 -24.10 10.67
N PRO A 627 32.75 -23.17 10.94
CA PRO A 627 31.82 -23.32 12.07
C PRO A 627 30.86 -24.51 11.89
N ALA A 628 30.50 -24.88 10.66
CA ALA A 628 29.70 -26.08 10.40
C ALA A 628 30.43 -27.37 10.86
N ALA A 629 31.69 -27.53 10.45
CA ALA A 629 32.54 -28.65 10.82
C ALA A 629 32.86 -28.66 12.32
N ALA A 630 33.07 -27.49 12.93
CA ALA A 630 33.28 -27.36 14.37
C ALA A 630 32.04 -27.80 15.17
N LEU A 631 30.82 -27.44 14.74
CA LEU A 631 29.57 -27.85 15.38
C LEU A 631 29.36 -29.37 15.27
N VAL A 632 29.35 -29.90 14.04
CA VAL A 632 29.00 -31.32 13.80
C VAL A 632 30.14 -32.25 14.25
N GLY A 633 31.38 -31.95 13.88
CA GLY A 633 32.54 -32.74 14.26
C GLY A 633 32.87 -32.64 15.75
N GLY A 634 32.72 -31.45 16.35
CA GLY A 634 32.87 -31.26 17.80
C GLY A 634 31.81 -32.01 18.59
N TYR A 635 30.56 -32.03 18.11
CA TYR A 635 29.47 -32.81 18.70
C TYR A 635 29.78 -34.32 18.67
N PHE A 636 30.01 -34.92 17.49
CA PHE A 636 30.28 -36.35 17.39
C PHE A 636 31.59 -36.78 18.08
N GLY A 637 32.64 -35.93 18.05
CA GLY A 637 33.87 -36.18 18.79
C GLY A 637 33.65 -36.18 20.31
N SER A 638 32.76 -35.33 20.83
CA SER A 638 32.42 -35.30 22.25
C SER A 638 31.48 -36.43 22.67
N MET A 639 30.59 -36.88 21.77
CA MET A 639 29.80 -38.10 21.95
C MET A 639 30.71 -39.34 22.06
N ALA A 640 31.69 -39.46 21.17
CA ALA A 640 32.70 -40.53 21.22
C ALA A 640 33.56 -40.48 22.49
N ALA A 641 33.74 -39.29 23.08
CA ALA A 641 34.42 -39.10 24.37
C ALA A 641 33.50 -39.28 25.60
N GLY A 642 32.22 -39.64 25.42
CA GLY A 642 31.30 -39.96 26.51
C GLY A 642 30.64 -38.78 27.21
N TYR A 643 30.41 -37.65 26.51
CA TYR A 643 29.77 -36.44 27.07
C TYR A 643 28.33 -36.20 26.57
N PRO A 644 27.32 -36.96 27.02
CA PRO A 644 25.92 -36.82 26.56
C PRO A 644 25.27 -35.49 26.98
N SER A 645 25.81 -34.77 27.97
CA SER A 645 25.31 -33.44 28.37
C SER A 645 25.39 -32.40 27.25
N LEU A 646 26.12 -32.67 26.17
CA LEU A 646 26.25 -31.78 25.02
C LEU A 646 25.04 -31.76 24.08
N HIS A 647 24.11 -32.73 24.12
CA HIS A 647 22.91 -32.71 23.27
C HIS A 647 22.14 -31.38 23.37
N ALA A 648 21.84 -30.93 24.59
CA ALA A 648 21.13 -29.67 24.84
C ALA A 648 21.92 -28.44 24.37
N SER A 649 23.25 -28.47 24.49
CA SER A 649 24.13 -27.40 24.02
C SER A 649 24.16 -27.33 22.49
N ALA A 650 24.25 -28.48 21.82
CA ALA A 650 24.27 -28.58 20.36
C ALA A 650 22.92 -28.13 19.75
N PHE A 651 21.79 -28.54 20.33
CA PHE A 651 20.46 -28.01 19.95
C PHE A 651 20.34 -26.50 20.19
N THR A 652 20.94 -25.97 21.25
CA THR A 652 20.95 -24.52 21.52
C THR A 652 21.75 -23.76 20.45
N VAL A 653 22.95 -24.24 20.09
CA VAL A 653 23.77 -23.63 19.02
C VAL A 653 23.07 -23.74 17.66
N ALA A 654 22.45 -24.89 17.35
CA ALA A 654 21.65 -25.08 16.15
C ALA A 654 20.47 -24.09 16.07
N SER A 655 19.74 -23.91 17.17
CA SER A 655 18.63 -22.97 17.27
C SER A 655 19.08 -21.51 17.11
N LEU A 656 20.20 -21.13 17.74
CA LEU A 656 20.81 -19.80 17.58
C LEU A 656 21.29 -19.55 16.14
N ALA A 657 21.78 -20.57 15.44
CA ALA A 657 22.13 -20.47 14.03
C ALA A 657 20.89 -20.29 13.13
N CYS A 658 19.77 -20.98 13.40
CA CYS A 658 18.49 -20.74 12.72
C CYS A 658 17.91 -19.34 13.00
N ILE A 659 18.04 -18.82 14.22
CA ILE A 659 17.72 -17.43 14.60
C ILE A 659 18.59 -16.45 13.80
N GLY A 660 19.90 -16.70 13.76
CA GLY A 660 20.87 -15.94 12.97
C GLY A 660 20.61 -16.00 11.47
N ALA A 661 19.95 -17.06 10.98
CA ALA A 661 19.57 -17.18 9.59
C ALA A 661 18.58 -16.09 9.16
N ILE A 662 17.51 -15.92 9.95
CA ILE A 662 16.51 -14.86 9.72
C ILE A 662 17.13 -13.48 10.02
N GLY A 663 17.87 -13.34 11.12
CA GLY A 663 18.54 -12.09 11.48
C GLY A 663 19.53 -11.60 10.42
N GLY A 664 20.18 -12.51 9.69
CA GLY A 664 21.06 -12.18 8.56
C GLY A 664 20.35 -11.46 7.41
N LEU A 665 19.02 -11.61 7.25
CA LEU A 665 18.24 -10.92 6.21
C LEU A 665 17.87 -9.47 6.58
N ALA A 666 18.37 -8.94 7.71
CA ALA A 666 18.24 -7.52 8.03
C ALA A 666 18.91 -6.59 6.99
N SER A 667 19.94 -7.06 6.30
CA SER A 667 20.59 -6.33 5.21
C SER A 667 20.97 -7.23 4.04
N GLN A 668 21.08 -6.63 2.84
CA GLN A 668 21.62 -7.33 1.67
C GLN A 668 23.05 -7.84 1.93
N SER A 669 23.92 -7.05 2.58
CA SER A 669 25.31 -7.44 2.86
C SER A 669 25.44 -8.68 3.75
N THR A 670 24.46 -8.92 4.63
CA THR A 670 24.47 -10.03 5.61
C THR A 670 23.64 -11.24 5.18
N ALA A 671 22.79 -11.12 4.15
CA ALA A 671 21.81 -12.16 3.83
C ALA A 671 22.43 -13.51 3.42
N ARG A 672 23.57 -13.50 2.71
CA ARG A 672 24.32 -14.74 2.38
C ARG A 672 24.81 -15.46 3.63
N ALA A 673 25.32 -14.71 4.61
CA ALA A 673 25.73 -15.25 5.91
C ALA A 673 24.53 -15.82 6.68
N GLY A 674 23.37 -15.16 6.62
CA GLY A 674 22.11 -15.70 7.15
C GLY A 674 21.76 -17.06 6.54
N ASN A 675 21.75 -17.19 5.21
CA ASN A 675 21.50 -18.47 4.55
C ASN A 675 22.51 -19.57 4.98
N ALA A 676 23.80 -19.24 5.11
CA ALA A 676 24.81 -20.17 5.61
C ALA A 676 24.57 -20.59 7.08
N LEU A 677 24.20 -19.65 7.96
CA LEU A 677 23.81 -19.94 9.34
C LEU A 677 22.56 -20.83 9.42
N GLY A 678 21.60 -20.67 8.50
CA GLY A 678 20.44 -21.56 8.38
C GLY A 678 20.83 -23.00 8.05
N ILE A 679 21.75 -23.19 7.09
CA ILE A 679 22.29 -24.52 6.76
C ILE A 679 23.01 -25.13 7.96
N ILE A 680 23.83 -24.35 8.67
CA ILE A 680 24.53 -24.78 9.90
C ILE A 680 23.52 -25.19 10.98
N GLY A 681 22.48 -24.39 11.20
CA GLY A 681 21.45 -24.65 12.21
C GLY A 681 20.66 -25.91 11.92
N VAL A 682 20.15 -26.09 10.70
CA VAL A 682 19.39 -27.29 10.32
C VAL A 682 20.29 -28.53 10.35
N THR A 683 21.50 -28.46 9.81
CA THR A 683 22.45 -29.60 9.82
C THR A 683 22.85 -29.98 11.24
N GLY A 684 23.12 -28.99 12.11
CA GLY A 684 23.45 -29.19 13.52
C GLY A 684 22.29 -29.81 14.29
N GLY A 685 21.05 -29.35 14.05
CA GLY A 685 19.85 -29.92 14.65
C GLY A 685 19.67 -31.41 14.28
N VAL A 686 19.70 -31.73 12.98
CA VAL A 686 19.56 -33.11 12.48
C VAL A 686 20.70 -34.00 12.99
N ALA A 687 21.95 -33.54 12.94
CA ALA A 687 23.10 -34.29 13.46
C ALA A 687 22.98 -34.55 14.97
N THR A 688 22.47 -33.57 15.74
CA THR A 688 22.22 -33.75 17.17
C THR A 688 21.12 -34.79 17.41
N THR A 689 20.01 -34.72 16.69
CA THR A 689 18.93 -35.73 16.76
C THR A 689 19.45 -37.14 16.47
N LEU A 690 20.21 -37.34 15.39
CA LEU A 690 20.78 -38.65 15.05
C LEU A 690 21.76 -39.18 16.11
N GLY A 691 22.45 -38.30 16.84
CA GLY A 691 23.33 -38.70 17.93
C GLY A 691 22.62 -38.86 19.30
N VAL A 692 21.39 -38.36 19.46
CA VAL A 692 20.52 -38.66 20.61
C VAL A 692 19.84 -40.01 20.45
N LEU A 693 19.48 -40.37 19.21
CA LEU A 693 18.86 -41.65 18.88
C LEU A 693 19.91 -42.77 18.94
N ASP A 694 19.80 -43.66 19.92
CA ASP A 694 20.59 -44.90 20.02
C ASP A 694 20.09 -45.95 18.99
N ALA A 695 20.10 -45.55 17.72
CA ALA A 695 19.51 -46.28 16.62
C ALA A 695 20.46 -47.36 16.08
N SER A 696 19.90 -48.52 15.74
CA SER A 696 20.68 -49.60 15.12
C SER A 696 21.34 -49.14 13.80
N PRO A 697 22.48 -49.71 13.39
CA PRO A 697 23.11 -49.36 12.10
C PRO A 697 22.19 -49.53 10.88
N ALA A 698 21.24 -50.47 10.95
CA ALA A 698 20.21 -50.65 9.93
C ALA A 698 19.24 -49.46 9.88
N LEU A 699 18.72 -49.04 11.03
CA LEU A 699 17.80 -47.90 11.15
C LEU A 699 18.50 -46.57 10.78
N LEU A 700 19.76 -46.37 11.19
CA LEU A 700 20.57 -45.23 10.74
C LEU A 700 20.77 -45.22 9.21
N THR A 701 20.92 -46.40 8.59
CA THR A 701 21.01 -46.52 7.13
C THR A 701 19.68 -46.15 6.45
N GLN A 702 18.55 -46.55 7.02
CA GLN A 702 17.20 -46.17 6.55
C GLN A 702 16.97 -44.65 6.67
N MET A 703 17.26 -44.06 7.83
CA MET A 703 17.19 -42.62 8.09
C MET A 703 18.07 -41.84 7.09
N GLY A 704 19.35 -42.22 6.98
CA GLY A 704 20.30 -41.60 6.07
C GLY A 704 19.87 -41.70 4.60
N GLY A 705 19.39 -42.88 4.17
CA GLY A 705 18.88 -43.10 2.82
C GLY A 705 17.68 -42.21 2.48
N ALA A 706 16.73 -42.08 3.40
CA ALA A 706 15.57 -41.20 3.23
C ALA A 706 15.98 -39.72 3.14
N MET A 707 16.88 -39.26 4.01
CA MET A 707 17.34 -37.87 4.01
C MET A 707 18.17 -37.51 2.77
N VAL A 708 19.10 -38.39 2.36
CA VAL A 708 19.91 -38.19 1.15
C VAL A 708 19.04 -38.24 -0.10
N GLY A 709 18.13 -39.21 -0.21
CA GLY A 709 17.21 -39.35 -1.34
C GLY A 709 16.29 -38.13 -1.50
N GLY A 710 15.63 -37.71 -0.41
CA GLY A 710 14.79 -36.52 -0.39
C GLY A 710 15.58 -35.26 -0.75
N SER A 711 16.71 -35.03 -0.10
CA SER A 711 17.56 -33.85 -0.36
C SER A 711 18.05 -33.79 -1.80
N ALA A 712 18.44 -34.94 -2.39
CA ALA A 712 18.86 -35.02 -3.79
C ALA A 712 17.73 -34.65 -4.77
N ILE A 713 16.50 -35.07 -4.49
CA ILE A 713 15.32 -34.69 -5.28
C ILE A 713 15.03 -33.20 -5.12
N GLY A 714 15.03 -32.67 -3.89
CA GLY A 714 14.85 -31.25 -3.61
C GLY A 714 15.86 -30.37 -4.35
N LEU A 715 17.14 -30.71 -4.29
CA LEU A 715 18.21 -30.07 -5.06
C LEU A 715 17.99 -30.20 -6.57
N GLY A 716 17.57 -31.37 -7.06
CA GLY A 716 17.28 -31.62 -8.47
C GLY A 716 16.16 -30.74 -9.03
N ILE A 717 15.08 -30.55 -8.26
CA ILE A 717 13.99 -29.63 -8.59
C ILE A 717 14.48 -28.18 -8.53
N ALA A 718 15.10 -27.78 -7.42
CA ALA A 718 15.57 -26.41 -7.18
C ALA A 718 16.66 -25.95 -8.16
N ARG A 719 17.40 -26.86 -8.83
CA ARG A 719 18.32 -26.53 -9.93
C ARG A 719 17.63 -26.25 -11.26
N ARG A 720 16.52 -26.94 -11.55
CA ARG A 720 15.87 -26.93 -12.89
C ARG A 720 14.84 -25.82 -13.07
N VAL A 721 14.25 -25.33 -11.99
CA VAL A 721 13.21 -24.28 -12.02
C VAL A 721 13.79 -22.93 -12.44
N LYS A 722 13.05 -22.17 -13.28
CA LYS A 722 13.46 -20.84 -13.75
C LYS A 722 13.35 -19.81 -12.62
N VAL A 723 14.10 -18.72 -12.76
CA VAL A 723 14.12 -17.63 -11.76
C VAL A 723 12.73 -17.00 -11.55
N THR A 724 11.94 -16.88 -12.62
CA THR A 724 10.54 -16.38 -12.60
C THR A 724 9.58 -17.25 -11.79
N ASP A 725 9.92 -18.54 -11.63
CA ASP A 725 9.03 -19.57 -11.10
C ASP A 725 9.43 -19.97 -9.66
N LEU A 726 10.47 -19.33 -9.11
CA LEU A 726 10.96 -19.60 -7.75
C LEU A 726 9.91 -19.30 -6.65
N PRO A 727 9.09 -18.22 -6.72
CA PRO A 727 8.03 -17.99 -5.72
C PRO A 727 7.00 -19.13 -5.66
N GLN A 728 6.63 -19.69 -6.82
CA GLN A 728 5.70 -20.82 -6.94
C GLN A 728 6.33 -22.10 -6.38
N LEU A 729 7.64 -22.31 -6.60
CA LEU A 729 8.37 -23.42 -5.99
C LEU A 729 8.45 -23.30 -4.47
N VAL A 730 8.66 -22.08 -3.92
CA VAL A 730 8.63 -21.82 -2.48
C VAL A 730 7.26 -22.17 -1.89
N ALA A 731 6.16 -21.83 -2.58
CA ALA A 731 4.82 -22.21 -2.16
C ALA A 731 4.58 -23.74 -2.20
N ALA A 732 5.06 -24.43 -3.24
CA ALA A 732 4.98 -25.89 -3.33
C ALA A 732 5.76 -26.60 -2.21
N PHE A 733 6.96 -26.11 -1.88
CA PHE A 733 7.74 -26.61 -0.74
C PHE A 733 7.08 -26.35 0.61
N HIS A 734 6.28 -25.29 0.77
CA HIS A 734 5.49 -25.08 1.99
C HIS A 734 4.44 -26.17 2.21
N ALA A 735 3.79 -26.66 1.14
CA ALA A 735 2.81 -27.73 1.24
C ALA A 735 3.43 -29.05 1.75
N PHE A 736 4.69 -29.33 1.39
CA PHE A 736 5.43 -30.49 1.89
C PHE A 736 5.64 -30.45 3.41
N VAL A 737 5.78 -29.27 4.02
CA VAL A 737 5.90 -29.10 5.49
C VAL A 737 4.60 -29.54 6.18
N GLY A 738 3.45 -29.09 5.65
CA GLY A 738 2.14 -29.48 6.18
C GLY A 738 1.86 -30.98 6.07
N VAL A 739 2.25 -31.59 4.95
CA VAL A 739 2.17 -33.05 4.77
C VAL A 739 3.09 -33.78 5.75
N ALA A 740 4.36 -33.39 5.86
CA ALA A 740 5.32 -34.03 6.76
C ALA A 740 4.89 -33.91 8.23
N ALA A 741 4.42 -32.73 8.67
CA ALA A 741 3.86 -32.55 10.01
C ALA A 741 2.65 -33.46 10.27
N SER A 742 1.71 -33.54 9.32
CA SER A 742 0.53 -34.41 9.42
C SER A 742 0.91 -35.89 9.52
N LEU A 743 1.90 -36.32 8.72
CA LEU A 743 2.44 -37.69 8.75
C LEU A 743 3.14 -37.99 10.09
N THR A 744 3.92 -37.06 10.64
CA THR A 744 4.57 -37.19 11.95
C THR A 744 3.54 -37.27 13.08
N CYS A 745 2.52 -36.41 13.11
CA CYS A 745 1.45 -36.49 14.11
C CYS A 745 0.68 -37.81 14.03
N ALA A 746 0.33 -38.27 12.82
CA ALA A 746 -0.34 -39.56 12.63
C ALA A 746 0.55 -40.75 13.02
N ALA A 747 1.86 -40.69 12.73
CA ALA A 747 2.83 -41.69 13.16
C ALA A 747 2.94 -41.76 14.69
N GLN A 748 3.08 -40.59 15.35
CA GLN A 748 3.18 -40.48 16.81
C GLN A 748 1.93 -41.04 17.49
N PHE A 749 0.74 -40.64 17.02
CA PHE A 749 -0.53 -41.17 17.53
C PHE A 749 -0.60 -42.70 17.44
N LEU A 750 -0.22 -43.29 16.30
CA LEU A 750 -0.20 -44.75 16.13
C LEU A 750 0.86 -45.46 16.98
N HIS A 751 1.95 -44.76 17.35
CA HIS A 751 3.02 -45.30 18.18
C HIS A 751 2.65 -45.26 19.68
N GLU A 752 2.07 -44.16 20.15
CA GLU A 752 1.76 -43.94 21.58
C GLU A 752 0.33 -44.33 21.98
N TYR A 753 -0.55 -44.73 21.04
CA TYR A 753 -1.95 -45.08 21.31
C TYR A 753 -2.15 -46.08 22.47
N ALA A 754 -1.26 -47.07 22.58
CA ALA A 754 -1.32 -48.08 23.64
C ALA A 754 -0.94 -47.54 25.04
N HIS A 755 -0.32 -46.36 25.10
CA HIS A 755 0.22 -45.75 26.31
C HIS A 755 -0.64 -44.61 26.86
N PHE A 756 -1.48 -43.95 26.04
CA PHE A 756 -2.33 -42.82 26.47
C PHE A 756 -3.22 -43.12 27.68
N ALA A 757 -3.74 -44.34 27.82
CA ALA A 757 -4.57 -44.72 28.97
C ALA A 757 -3.78 -44.83 30.30
N SER A 758 -2.45 -44.83 30.24
CA SER A 758 -1.53 -44.91 31.38
C SER A 758 -0.64 -43.68 31.55
N ASP A 759 -0.59 -42.81 30.54
CA ASP A 759 0.22 -41.59 30.54
C ASP A 759 -0.62 -40.42 31.09
N PRO A 760 -0.19 -39.74 32.17
CA PRO A 760 -0.83 -38.51 32.63
C PRO A 760 -0.85 -37.38 31.58
N MET A 761 -0.03 -37.47 30.52
CA MET A 761 0.00 -36.55 29.37
C MET A 761 -0.93 -36.99 28.22
N GLY A 762 -1.64 -38.12 28.32
CA GLY A 762 -2.36 -38.74 27.21
C GLY A 762 -3.50 -37.93 26.56
N ASP A 763 -3.97 -36.86 27.21
CA ASP A 763 -4.92 -35.88 26.63
C ASP A 763 -4.22 -34.71 25.88
N VAL A 764 -2.88 -34.61 26.00
CA VAL A 764 -2.04 -33.53 25.43
C VAL A 764 -1.15 -34.03 24.28
N HIS A 765 -0.80 -35.33 24.28
CA HIS A 765 -0.10 -36.02 23.20
C HIS A 765 -1.04 -36.35 22.02
#